data_AF-A0A151ZIH1-F1
#
_entry.id   AF-A0A151ZIH1-F1
#
_cell.length_a   1.000
_cell.length_b   1.000
_cell.length_c   1.000
_cell.angle_alpha   90.00
_cell.angle_beta   90.00
_cell.angle_gamma   90.00
#
_symmetry.space_group_name_H-M   'P 1'
#
loop_
_entity.id
_entity.type
_entity.pdbx_description
1 polymer ?
#
loop_
_entity_poly.entity_id
_entity_poly.type
_entity_poly.pdbx_seq_one_letter_code
_entity_poly.pdbx_strand_id
1 'polypeptide(L)'
;MYFSPPPKKLNRKIKVDKNTLKLYNENELYNTTYFSKEELRLIYEIFNSQNVSLERFSEILLYQGLSFLVQLPNSVEILSGYLTLENVGEDFDQKQHVKRLKSQLELLRMRNISYIFSLKDTEFQYLNQCREIKALRDSFSQLSQLLFEYIQKTYSTNGENPSTTHIIDTISIIARGTIKEKCELVFKLCKKKSDLSIFKSDLLEMISLIQPLYDILQEFGYGIIGTPSEIVHNIYQELQSLGRGHTFNFSLHSSFDVQTMVPIHNTYLNSSSTSTITKNPKKLPFPPQQSTNNPSANTITASSDSSIDIREFIRKSSKFHEVSRCFGFFDMIYLCFIKPVENHLSMKKKHKEFSGYLYYKKYIGFVKLFSLRYFEVRDRFLIGYKRIFSKPSMVICLLQTSVKILPKRKHSIFGNSEIKKSKEATEFIVKRYHDDSEVKFISIKSLKAKNFVNSIRENSKGSYRYLSYSTPREHINLDMYINGQEYFKKVYKLIKNAKTEVFIAGWWVCPRFILCKRDTSKDPEKYRLDNLLFKKAVEGVKIYILIWEETKFVLDLGSKLVRSLLERLGKRNIKVIRHPHLLPLYWSHHQKIIVVDQAIALIGGQDLGYGRYETDSFNLMDPNGVMYPGPDYQNTSINSNSLKTISDQCSLDRQKQPRMPWHDVSISLDGQAARDVAVNFIQRWNHAKDSNPRVYKKYPYLMISKEDLQHHHLLHKHHNLQEPKLGTCKVQLVRSVCGWSAGQPLENSIYRAYLHLIDISQHYIYIQNQFFISSIGQLSHPNNQVAFAIYNRIERAIVNNKIFRVFIVIPVHCEGDLYDIEVQLVANYTLKSIQNIRNELRKKFPEVDIDQYLTIHSLRNWEVYNEQVFTEQVYVHSKLMIVDDRVVLIGSANINDRSLSGNRDSEICAVIEDKKLIPSQMNGIEFYSSEFAFKLRERLWNLHLGYKKNNIHPLVSISDPVAPSTYFYWKNLSLYNTMIYQEIFKQVIPENCTKISQYKRNGVIRATNEVMEKLNQTKGYLIDFPLYMLHEDNDPSTVYSDLITKIKIFL
;
A
#
# COMPACT_ATOMS: atom_id res chain seq x y z
N MET A 1 -21.33 49.82 6.05
CA MET A 1 -20.54 50.76 6.96
C MET A 1 -19.13 50.96 6.43
N TYR A 2 -19.20 51.78 5.19
CA TYR A 2 -18.57 53.04 4.73
C TYR A 2 -17.17 53.22 5.30
N PHE A 3 -16.13 53.16 4.29
CA PHE A 3 -15.35 54.09 3.46
C PHE A 3 -14.01 54.42 4.14
N SER A 4 -13.04 53.93 3.51
CA SER A 4 -12.05 54.30 2.47
C SER A 4 -10.82 54.94 3.11
N PRO A 5 -9.71 54.96 2.33
CA PRO A 5 -8.62 54.70 1.38
C PRO A 5 -7.33 55.41 1.80
N PRO A 6 -6.22 54.85 1.10
CA PRO A 6 -4.78 55.03 0.90
C PRO A 6 -4.43 56.42 0.39
N PRO A 7 -3.22 56.95 0.58
CA PRO A 7 -1.75 56.92 0.58
C PRO A 7 -1.14 58.33 0.53
N LYS A 8 -0.05 58.61 1.41
CA LYS A 8 0.87 59.59 0.75
C LYS A 8 2.27 59.47 1.37
N LYS A 9 3.17 58.97 0.52
CA LYS A 9 4.26 59.31 -0.42
C LYS A 9 5.45 59.92 0.33
N LEU A 10 6.51 59.12 0.36
CA LEU A 10 7.72 59.86 -0.07
C LEU A 10 8.53 59.00 -1.05
N ASN A 11 8.35 59.25 -2.38
CA ASN A 11 9.23 59.50 -3.54
C ASN A 11 10.64 59.92 -3.11
N ARG A 12 11.68 58.97 -3.37
CA ARG A 12 12.86 59.46 -4.12
C ARG A 12 13.81 58.29 -4.40
N LYS A 13 13.80 57.65 -5.67
CA LYS A 13 14.83 57.22 -6.64
C LYS A 13 16.21 57.11 -5.98
N ILE A 14 16.53 55.81 -5.52
CA ILE A 14 17.98 55.54 -5.37
C ILE A 14 18.29 54.20 -6.04
N LYS A 15 18.68 54.06 -7.31
CA LYS A 15 19.93 53.54 -7.91
C LYS A 15 20.29 52.17 -7.33
N VAL A 16 19.66 51.14 -7.84
CA VAL A 16 20.24 49.80 -7.62
C VAL A 16 21.76 49.89 -7.53
N ASP A 17 22.31 50.48 -6.38
CA ASP A 17 23.65 50.46 -5.80
C ASP A 17 24.15 49.02 -5.66
N LYS A 18 24.84 48.38 -6.73
CA LYS A 18 26.03 47.51 -6.78
C LYS A 18 26.60 47.25 -5.38
N ASN A 19 25.75 47.24 -4.33
CA ASN A 19 26.20 46.72 -3.02
C ASN A 19 25.05 46.01 -2.32
N THR A 20 24.06 45.31 -3.05
CA THR A 20 23.27 44.32 -2.29
C THR A 20 23.85 42.92 -2.48
N LEU A 21 25.05 42.78 -2.11
CA LEU A 21 25.34 41.37 -1.74
C LEU A 21 26.48 41.34 -0.72
N LYS A 22 26.22 41.94 0.38
CA LYS A 22 27.14 41.90 1.54
C LYS A 22 27.63 40.47 1.81
N LEU A 23 28.84 40.10 1.32
CA LEU A 23 30.06 39.30 1.53
C LEU A 23 29.96 38.45 2.80
N TYR A 24 29.57 37.15 2.59
CA TYR A 24 29.55 36.28 3.79
C TYR A 24 30.97 35.82 4.14
N ASN A 25 31.71 36.30 5.27
CA ASN A 25 32.99 35.96 5.92
C ASN A 25 33.12 34.45 6.15
N GLU A 26 34.32 33.87 5.90
CA GLU A 26 35.00 32.56 5.97
C GLU A 26 34.51 31.73 7.15
N ASN A 27 34.13 32.44 8.06
CA ASN A 27 33.69 31.70 9.25
C ASN A 27 32.21 31.33 9.12
N GLU A 28 31.60 31.99 8.21
CA GLU A 28 30.17 31.68 7.99
C GLU A 28 29.98 30.73 6.81
N LEU A 29 30.96 30.38 5.85
CA LEU A 29 31.03 29.40 4.75
C LEU A 29 31.45 28.02 5.27
N TYR A 30 32.18 28.13 6.41
CA TYR A 30 32.63 26.90 7.11
C TYR A 30 31.47 26.27 7.87
N ASN A 31 30.58 27.23 8.13
CA ASN A 31 29.49 26.68 8.97
C ASN A 31 28.30 26.26 8.11
N THR A 32 28.41 26.32 6.76
CA THR A 32 27.21 25.99 5.94
C THR A 32 27.61 25.11 4.78
N THR A 33 28.86 24.45 4.80
CA THR A 33 29.37 23.51 3.79
C THR A 33 30.09 22.36 4.50
N TYR A 34 30.16 21.18 4.08
CA TYR A 34 30.65 19.94 4.71
C TYR A 34 32.17 19.87 4.67
N PHE A 35 32.88 21.00 4.19
CA PHE A 35 34.36 21.06 4.17
C PHE A 35 34.87 21.66 5.49
N SER A 36 35.94 20.91 6.14
CA SER A 36 36.50 21.47 7.38
C SER A 36 37.18 22.84 7.13
N LYS A 37 37.17 23.63 8.07
CA LYS A 37 37.71 25.02 8.01
C LYS A 37 39.10 25.02 7.39
N GLU A 38 39.80 23.84 7.51
CA GLU A 38 41.16 23.76 6.96
C GLU A 38 41.13 23.32 5.49
N GLU A 39 40.15 22.85 4.96
CA GLU A 39 39.88 22.38 3.58
C GLU A 39 39.25 23.49 2.75
N LEU A 40 38.55 24.30 3.32
CA LEU A 40 37.94 25.49 2.68
C LEU A 40 38.96 26.61 2.57
N ARG A 41 39.86 26.64 3.59
CA ARG A 41 41.01 27.56 3.54
C ARG A 41 42.03 27.11 2.47
N LEU A 42 42.16 25.84 2.17
CA LEU A 42 43.14 25.30 1.19
C LEU A 42 42.56 25.38 -0.23
N ILE A 43 41.32 25.34 -0.41
CA ILE A 43 40.58 25.35 -1.68
C ILE A 43 40.38 26.82 -2.12
N TYR A 44 40.11 27.68 -1.13
CA TYR A 44 40.09 29.15 -1.39
C TYR A 44 41.50 29.67 -1.68
N GLU A 45 42.50 29.07 -1.08
CA GLU A 45 43.90 29.50 -1.34
C GLU A 45 44.40 28.98 -2.70
N ILE A 46 43.74 27.88 -3.19
CA ILE A 46 44.10 27.26 -4.49
C ILE A 46 43.35 28.01 -5.61
N PHE A 47 42.22 28.62 -5.38
CA PHE A 47 41.39 29.32 -6.38
C PHE A 47 41.73 30.82 -6.39
N ASN A 48 42.16 31.32 -5.19
CA ASN A 48 42.74 32.66 -5.07
C ASN A 48 44.10 32.77 -5.77
N SER A 49 44.79 31.58 -5.83
CA SER A 49 46.09 31.55 -6.53
C SER A 49 45.90 31.54 -8.05
N GLN A 50 44.55 31.48 -8.43
CA GLN A 50 44.24 31.48 -9.88
C GLN A 50 43.33 32.68 -10.20
N ASN A 51 43.37 33.70 -9.40
CA ASN A 51 42.84 35.08 -9.44
C ASN A 51 41.32 35.10 -9.52
N VAL A 52 40.76 34.10 -9.03
CA VAL A 52 39.28 34.01 -8.94
C VAL A 52 38.83 34.67 -7.63
N SER A 53 37.97 35.84 -7.91
CA SER A 53 37.60 36.73 -6.77
C SER A 53 36.64 36.02 -5.81
N LEU A 54 36.82 36.32 -4.63
CA LEU A 54 36.12 35.60 -3.56
C LEU A 54 34.60 35.63 -3.79
N GLU A 55 34.24 36.58 -4.61
CA GLU A 55 32.80 36.73 -4.96
C GLU A 55 32.39 35.76 -6.07
N ARG A 56 33.30 35.45 -6.99
CA ARG A 56 33.08 34.49 -8.09
C ARG A 56 33.45 33.07 -7.66
N PHE A 57 34.37 33.02 -6.73
CA PHE A 57 34.70 31.73 -6.08
C PHE A 57 33.51 31.25 -5.25
N SER A 58 32.75 32.27 -4.75
CA SER A 58 31.59 31.92 -3.89
C SER A 58 30.35 31.65 -4.74
N GLU A 59 30.28 32.15 -5.93
CA GLU A 59 29.18 31.98 -6.89
C GLU A 59 29.39 30.73 -7.76
N ILE A 60 30.66 30.35 -8.07
CA ILE A 60 31.05 29.14 -8.85
C ILE A 60 31.01 27.91 -7.94
N LEU A 61 31.22 28.32 -6.84
CA LEU A 61 31.10 27.16 -5.92
C LEU A 61 29.62 26.93 -5.57
N LEU A 62 28.64 27.91 -5.81
CA LEU A 62 27.21 27.80 -5.49
C LEU A 62 26.42 27.38 -6.73
N TYR A 63 26.91 27.46 -7.96
CA TYR A 63 26.23 27.14 -9.23
C TYR A 63 26.81 25.85 -9.81
N GLN A 64 27.97 25.46 -9.59
CA GLN A 64 28.47 24.13 -10.00
C GLN A 64 28.15 23.08 -8.93
N GLY A 65 27.54 23.59 -7.90
CA GLY A 65 27.15 22.74 -6.76
C GLY A 65 25.62 22.55 -6.72
N LEU A 66 24.78 23.15 -7.69
CA LEU A 66 23.31 22.95 -7.58
C LEU A 66 22.73 22.61 -8.94
N SER A 67 23.29 22.60 -10.02
CA SER A 67 22.83 22.17 -11.36
C SER A 67 23.54 20.88 -11.79
N PHE A 68 24.56 20.46 -11.14
CA PHE A 68 25.16 19.13 -11.39
C PHE A 68 24.68 18.14 -10.33
N LEU A 69 23.96 18.41 -9.22
CA LEU A 69 23.56 17.58 -8.08
C LEU A 69 22.07 17.22 -8.16
N VAL A 70 21.33 17.84 -9.17
CA VAL A 70 19.88 17.49 -9.29
C VAL A 70 19.67 16.77 -10.63
N GLN A 71 20.73 16.79 -11.28
CA GLN A 71 20.61 16.02 -12.54
C GLN A 71 21.73 14.98 -12.63
N LEU A 72 22.31 14.62 -11.39
CA LEU A 72 23.31 13.52 -11.35
C LEU A 72 22.87 12.49 -10.30
N PRO A 73 23.06 11.08 -10.46
CA PRO A 73 22.73 10.19 -9.33
C PRO A 73 23.29 10.72 -8.01
N ASN A 74 22.32 10.93 -6.64
CA ASN A 74 22.47 11.55 -5.30
C ASN A 74 22.61 13.07 -5.40
N SER A 75 22.05 14.09 -6.36
CA SER A 75 22.02 15.57 -6.37
C SER A 75 20.94 16.09 -5.43
N VAL A 76 20.05 15.38 -4.80
CA VAL A 76 19.06 15.69 -3.76
C VAL A 76 19.69 15.53 -2.37
N GLU A 77 20.79 14.71 -2.05
CA GLU A 77 21.56 14.68 -0.79
C GLU A 77 22.69 15.72 -0.81
N ILE A 78 23.13 16.39 -1.92
CA ILE A 78 24.16 17.45 -2.09
C ILE A 78 23.48 18.82 -2.05
N LEU A 79 22.06 18.94 -2.36
CA LEU A 79 21.29 20.19 -2.29
C LEU A 79 20.54 20.29 -0.97
N SER A 80 20.29 19.08 -0.15
CA SER A 80 19.67 18.95 1.18
C SER A 80 20.69 19.19 2.31
N GLY A 81 21.83 19.16 2.08
CA GLY A 81 22.93 19.50 3.00
C GLY A 81 23.38 20.96 2.82
N TYR A 82 22.90 21.90 1.75
CA TYR A 82 23.22 23.34 1.53
C TYR A 82 22.05 24.21 1.99
N LEU A 83 20.96 23.48 2.38
CA LEU A 83 19.77 24.19 2.89
C LEU A 83 19.55 23.83 4.36
N THR A 84 20.63 23.98 5.33
CA THR A 84 20.18 23.98 6.74
C THR A 84 19.97 25.42 7.21
N LEU A 85 19.09 25.65 8.06
CA LEU A 85 18.58 26.80 8.83
C LEU A 85 19.74 27.60 9.45
N GLU A 86 20.83 27.31 9.09
CA GLU A 86 21.94 28.09 9.68
C GLU A 86 22.61 28.94 8.61
N ASN A 87 22.08 29.16 7.32
CA ASN A 87 22.53 30.08 6.25
C ASN A 87 21.47 31.14 5.98
N VAL A 88 20.55 31.34 6.89
CA VAL A 88 19.45 32.33 6.84
C VAL A 88 19.48 33.14 8.15
N GLY A 89 20.32 34.18 8.35
CA GLY A 89 20.26 35.19 9.43
C GLY A 89 18.87 35.28 10.07
N GLU A 90 18.69 35.69 11.28
CA GLU A 90 17.57 35.71 12.24
C GLU A 90 16.35 36.42 11.64
N ASP A 91 16.20 36.48 10.14
CA ASP A 91 14.90 36.92 9.60
C ASP A 91 13.92 35.74 9.48
N PHE A 92 12.88 35.68 10.26
CA PHE A 92 11.79 34.71 10.43
C PHE A 92 11.12 34.40 9.08
N ASP A 93 11.00 35.04 7.91
CA ASP A 93 10.34 34.86 6.59
C ASP A 93 11.30 34.17 5.60
N GLN A 94 12.52 34.08 5.87
CA GLN A 94 13.58 33.40 5.09
C GLN A 94 13.83 31.98 5.63
N LYS A 95 13.44 31.76 6.86
CA LYS A 95 13.42 30.44 7.51
C LYS A 95 12.21 29.61 7.02
N GLN A 96 11.14 30.23 6.58
CA GLN A 96 9.94 29.57 6.03
C GLN A 96 10.11 29.28 4.54
N HIS A 97 10.84 29.94 3.80
CA HIS A 97 11.17 29.76 2.37
C HIS A 97 12.23 28.67 2.17
N VAL A 98 13.05 28.41 3.06
CA VAL A 98 14.08 27.34 3.09
C VAL A 98 13.44 26.03 3.60
N LYS A 99 12.47 26.08 4.39
CA LYS A 99 11.72 24.87 4.80
C LYS A 99 10.80 24.40 3.67
N ARG A 100 10.30 25.20 2.77
CA ARG A 100 9.42 24.91 1.61
C ARG A 100 10.24 24.45 0.41
N LEU A 101 11.44 24.81 0.25
CA LEU A 101 12.35 24.40 -0.83
C LEU A 101 13.01 23.05 -0.51
N LYS A 102 13.21 22.68 0.75
CA LYS A 102 13.62 21.33 1.24
C LYS A 102 12.48 20.33 1.06
N SER A 103 11.34 20.67 1.12
CA SER A 103 10.18 19.78 0.91
C SER A 103 9.94 19.56 -0.59
N GLN A 104 10.23 20.45 -1.51
CA GLN A 104 10.06 20.40 -2.98
C GLN A 104 11.23 19.65 -3.64
N LEU A 105 12.40 19.54 -2.98
CA LEU A 105 13.58 18.78 -3.45
C LEU A 105 13.50 17.32 -3.01
N GLU A 106 12.85 16.94 -1.92
CA GLU A 106 12.53 15.55 -1.53
C GLU A 106 11.41 14.96 -2.41
N LEU A 107 10.50 15.78 -2.99
CA LEU A 107 9.40 15.47 -3.94
C LEU A 107 9.95 15.26 -5.35
N LEU A 108 11.07 15.84 -5.75
CA LEU A 108 11.78 15.67 -7.04
C LEU A 108 12.68 14.43 -7.00
N ARG A 109 13.22 13.83 -5.76
CA ARG A 109 13.84 12.52 -5.47
C ARG A 109 12.84 11.39 -5.72
N MET A 110 11.69 11.45 -5.73
CA MET A 110 10.78 10.28 -5.73
C MET A 110 10.07 10.18 -7.08
N ARG A 111 10.21 11.11 -8.14
CA ARG A 111 9.37 11.18 -9.37
C ARG A 111 10.26 11.08 -10.61
N ASN A 112 11.45 10.11 -11.07
CA ASN A 112 11.50 9.64 -12.46
C ASN A 112 12.95 9.51 -12.93
N ILE A 113 13.54 8.22 -13.27
CA ILE A 113 13.52 7.37 -14.49
C ILE A 113 14.83 6.57 -14.52
N SER A 114 14.82 5.03 -14.55
CA SER A 114 15.10 3.92 -15.47
C SER A 114 16.29 4.23 -16.39
N TYR A 115 17.48 3.54 -16.23
CA TYR A 115 18.20 2.68 -17.20
C TYR A 115 19.69 2.66 -16.82
N ILE A 116 20.12 1.49 -16.03
CA ILE A 116 21.46 0.99 -16.49
C ILE A 116 21.61 -0.46 -16.01
N PHE A 117 21.17 -1.62 -16.85
CA PHE A 117 21.52 -2.94 -17.45
C PHE A 117 21.25 -4.06 -16.44
N SER A 118 20.00 -4.60 -16.24
CA SER A 118 19.76 -5.91 -15.60
C SER A 118 20.36 -7.05 -16.45
N LEU A 119 21.38 -7.74 -15.80
CA LEU A 119 22.10 -8.90 -16.37
C LEU A 119 21.13 -9.89 -17.02
N LYS A 120 21.19 -10.09 -18.30
CA LYS A 120 20.47 -11.20 -18.96
C LYS A 120 20.71 -12.54 -18.24
N ASP A 121 19.80 -13.33 -17.94
CA ASP A 121 19.77 -14.65 -17.27
C ASP A 121 20.99 -15.49 -17.66
N THR A 122 21.58 -15.27 -18.73
CA THR A 122 22.76 -16.03 -19.20
C THR A 122 24.05 -15.40 -18.65
N GLU A 123 24.03 -14.15 -18.32
CA GLU A 123 25.14 -13.37 -17.73
C GLU A 123 25.16 -13.53 -16.21
N PHE A 124 24.07 -13.84 -15.60
CA PHE A 124 23.95 -14.22 -14.18
C PHE A 124 24.41 -15.66 -13.96
N GLN A 125 24.16 -16.52 -14.87
CA GLN A 125 24.59 -17.93 -14.76
C GLN A 125 26.09 -18.07 -15.04
N TYR A 126 26.65 -17.19 -15.85
CA TYR A 126 28.10 -17.15 -16.13
C TYR A 126 28.87 -16.56 -14.95
N LEU A 127 28.36 -15.62 -14.21
CA LEU A 127 28.99 -15.00 -13.02
C LEU A 127 28.90 -15.93 -11.81
N ASN A 128 27.87 -16.85 -11.78
CA ASN A 128 27.72 -17.86 -10.70
C ASN A 128 28.71 -19.01 -10.87
N GLN A 129 29.28 -19.09 -12.02
CA GLN A 129 30.22 -20.21 -12.26
C GLN A 129 31.66 -19.70 -12.26
N CYS A 130 31.80 -18.34 -11.83
CA CYS A 130 33.12 -17.67 -11.82
C CYS A 130 33.88 -18.01 -10.54
N ARG A 131 35.02 -18.58 -10.70
CA ARG A 131 35.86 -19.21 -9.66
C ARG A 131 36.29 -18.17 -8.61
N GLU A 132 36.38 -16.90 -8.90
CA GLU A 132 36.82 -15.83 -7.99
C GLU A 132 35.63 -15.35 -7.13
N ILE A 133 34.40 -15.46 -7.70
CA ILE A 133 33.18 -15.10 -6.93
C ILE A 133 32.78 -16.29 -6.04
N LYS A 134 33.06 -17.42 -6.47
CA LYS A 134 32.86 -18.61 -5.62
C LYS A 134 33.90 -18.67 -4.49
N ALA A 135 35.11 -18.27 -4.72
CA ALA A 135 36.15 -18.22 -3.67
C ALA A 135 35.85 -17.12 -2.65
N LEU A 136 35.21 -16.08 -3.09
CA LEU A 136 34.80 -14.99 -2.19
C LEU A 136 33.57 -15.41 -1.35
N ARG A 137 32.75 -16.19 -1.90
CA ARG A 137 31.60 -16.74 -1.15
C ARG A 137 32.04 -17.80 -0.13
N ASP A 138 33.03 -18.49 -0.48
CA ASP A 138 33.54 -19.54 0.43
C ASP A 138 34.33 -18.91 1.59
N SER A 139 34.98 -17.81 1.34
CA SER A 139 35.76 -17.11 2.39
C SER A 139 34.82 -16.38 3.36
N PHE A 140 33.68 -16.02 2.88
CA PHE A 140 32.69 -15.31 3.74
C PHE A 140 31.87 -16.32 4.54
N SER A 141 31.70 -17.43 3.93
CA SER A 141 31.00 -18.52 4.65
C SER A 141 31.87 -19.10 5.77
N GLN A 142 33.11 -19.08 5.62
CA GLN A 142 34.04 -19.63 6.64
C GLN A 142 34.29 -18.60 7.74
N LEU A 143 34.30 -17.32 7.40
CA LEU A 143 34.41 -16.24 8.41
C LEU A 143 33.13 -16.15 9.25
N SER A 144 32.05 -16.56 8.65
CA SER A 144 30.75 -16.58 9.36
C SER A 144 30.67 -17.76 10.34
N GLN A 145 31.24 -18.81 9.97
CA GLN A 145 31.26 -20.01 10.83
C GLN A 145 32.23 -19.82 12.02
N LEU A 146 33.25 -19.07 11.83
CA LEU A 146 34.24 -18.85 12.92
C LEU A 146 33.74 -17.77 13.88
N LEU A 147 32.93 -16.81 13.40
CA LEU A 147 32.34 -15.75 14.24
C LEU A 147 31.15 -16.30 15.03
N PHE A 148 30.53 -17.21 14.35
CA PHE A 148 29.42 -17.91 15.03
C PHE A 148 29.96 -18.86 16.11
N GLU A 149 30.99 -19.56 15.90
CA GLU A 149 31.60 -20.47 16.92
C GLU A 149 32.21 -19.67 18.08
N TYR A 150 32.64 -18.49 17.71
CA TYR A 150 33.19 -17.61 18.76
C TYR A 150 32.07 -17.05 19.63
N ILE A 151 30.94 -16.72 19.07
CA ILE A 151 29.80 -16.15 19.82
C ILE A 151 29.12 -17.28 20.62
N GLN A 152 29.10 -18.49 20.07
CA GLN A 152 28.54 -19.68 20.75
C GLN A 152 29.43 -20.12 21.92
N LYS A 153 30.74 -20.09 21.74
CA LYS A 153 31.67 -20.50 22.80
C LYS A 153 31.74 -19.43 23.90
N THR A 154 31.60 -18.16 23.53
CA THR A 154 31.65 -17.01 24.44
C THR A 154 30.35 -16.94 25.27
N TYR A 155 29.37 -17.62 24.85
CA TYR A 155 28.11 -17.43 25.59
C TYR A 155 27.59 -18.79 26.08
N SER A 156 28.27 -19.94 25.81
CA SER A 156 27.99 -21.29 26.36
C SER A 156 28.77 -21.53 27.64
N THR A 157 29.79 -20.74 28.10
CA THR A 157 30.61 -21.01 29.30
C THR A 157 30.15 -20.12 30.45
N ASN A 158 28.99 -19.24 30.27
CA ASN A 158 28.50 -18.43 31.41
C ASN A 158 26.98 -18.48 31.47
N GLY A 159 26.26 -19.62 30.98
CA GLY A 159 24.81 -19.88 31.10
C GLY A 159 23.98 -18.64 30.81
N GLU A 160 24.25 -17.52 30.15
CA GLU A 160 23.34 -16.43 29.72
C GLU A 160 23.32 -16.35 28.19
N ASN A 161 22.02 -16.58 27.56
CA ASN A 161 21.76 -16.41 26.12
C ASN A 161 21.89 -14.93 25.71
N PRO A 162 22.69 -14.64 24.58
CA PRO A 162 22.85 -13.23 24.18
C PRO A 162 21.53 -12.59 23.77
N SER A 163 21.15 -11.24 24.29
CA SER A 163 19.98 -10.44 23.84
C SER A 163 20.05 -10.15 22.34
N THR A 164 19.07 -10.55 21.53
CA THR A 164 18.77 -10.36 20.09
C THR A 164 19.26 -8.99 19.61
N THR A 165 19.41 -8.03 20.46
CA THR A 165 19.85 -6.66 20.13
C THR A 165 21.38 -6.57 20.16
N HIS A 166 21.94 -7.43 20.99
CA HIS A 166 23.42 -7.47 21.09
C HIS A 166 24.02 -8.31 19.96
N ILE A 167 23.25 -9.23 19.44
CA ILE A 167 23.67 -10.10 18.32
C ILE A 167 23.41 -9.38 17.00
N ILE A 168 22.40 -8.53 16.97
CA ILE A 168 22.02 -7.72 15.78
C ILE A 168 22.94 -6.50 15.71
N ASP A 169 23.36 -5.99 16.82
CA ASP A 169 24.29 -4.84 16.90
C ASP A 169 25.73 -5.27 16.61
N THR A 170 26.06 -6.49 16.98
CA THR A 170 27.40 -7.07 16.71
C THR A 170 27.51 -7.47 15.22
N ILE A 171 26.36 -7.84 14.66
CA ILE A 171 26.25 -8.30 13.25
C ILE A 171 26.10 -7.07 12.34
N SER A 172 25.53 -6.04 12.79
CA SER A 172 25.37 -4.75 12.10
C SER A 172 26.69 -3.96 12.12
N ILE A 173 27.53 -4.03 13.17
CA ILE A 173 28.83 -3.33 13.31
C ILE A 173 29.92 -4.09 12.54
N ILE A 174 29.74 -5.50 12.37
CA ILE A 174 30.68 -6.34 11.58
C ILE A 174 30.34 -6.20 10.09
N ALA A 175 28.99 -5.92 9.73
CA ALA A 175 28.51 -5.84 8.32
C ALA A 175 28.61 -4.40 7.81
N ARG A 176 28.61 -3.43 8.77
CA ARG A 176 28.42 -2.06 8.23
C ARG A 176 29.22 -1.06 9.06
N GLY A 177 30.06 -1.46 10.07
CA GLY A 177 30.69 -0.56 11.07
C GLY A 177 32.10 -0.15 10.61
N THR A 178 32.55 1.13 10.93
CA THR A 178 33.90 1.65 10.62
C THR A 178 34.98 0.83 11.34
N ILE A 179 36.20 0.71 10.87
CA ILE A 179 37.34 -0.06 11.44
C ILE A 179 37.52 0.30 12.91
N LYS A 180 37.27 1.45 13.33
CA LYS A 180 37.32 1.91 14.74
C LYS A 180 36.14 1.31 15.54
N GLU A 181 34.98 1.12 14.96
CA GLU A 181 33.77 0.53 15.59
C GLU A 181 33.86 -1.00 15.62
N LYS A 182 34.56 -1.41 14.66
CA LYS A 182 34.85 -2.87 14.63
C LYS A 182 35.97 -3.23 15.62
N CYS A 183 36.91 -2.32 15.84
CA CYS A 183 38.03 -2.46 16.80
C CYS A 183 37.54 -2.18 18.22
N GLU A 184 36.52 -1.41 18.36
CA GLU A 184 35.88 -1.09 19.65
C GLU A 184 34.96 -2.24 20.09
N LEU A 185 34.32 -2.89 19.10
CA LEU A 185 33.51 -4.10 19.34
C LEU A 185 34.39 -5.30 19.71
N VAL A 186 35.56 -5.42 18.99
CA VAL A 186 36.55 -6.46 19.35
C VAL A 186 37.14 -6.15 20.74
N PHE A 187 37.23 -4.84 21.12
CA PHE A 187 37.70 -4.31 22.42
C PHE A 187 36.65 -4.55 23.50
N LYS A 188 35.36 -4.47 23.24
CA LYS A 188 34.23 -4.66 24.18
C LYS A 188 33.97 -6.16 24.41
N LEU A 189 34.34 -6.93 23.38
CA LEU A 189 34.18 -8.40 23.50
C LEU A 189 35.37 -9.01 24.24
N CYS A 190 36.54 -8.19 24.28
CA CYS A 190 37.83 -8.60 24.90
C CYS A 190 37.90 -8.14 26.35
N LYS A 191 37.13 -7.18 26.79
CA LYS A 191 37.09 -6.60 28.16
C LYS A 191 36.27 -7.50 29.09
N LYS A 192 35.61 -8.55 28.50
CA LYS A 192 34.74 -9.39 29.37
C LYS A 192 35.39 -10.76 29.62
N LYS A 193 36.85 -10.89 29.46
CA LYS A 193 37.43 -12.15 29.99
C LYS A 193 38.81 -11.85 30.59
N SER A 194 39.18 -12.25 31.73
CA SER A 194 40.39 -12.40 32.56
C SER A 194 41.30 -13.53 32.05
N ASP A 195 41.17 -14.14 30.69
CA ASP A 195 42.22 -15.15 30.36
C ASP A 195 42.72 -14.91 28.93
N LEU A 196 43.77 -14.15 28.70
CA LEU A 196 44.50 -13.53 27.57
C LEU A 196 45.23 -14.58 26.74
N SER A 197 45.26 -15.98 27.02
CA SER A 197 46.02 -17.01 26.26
C SER A 197 45.10 -17.72 25.25
N ILE A 198 43.68 -17.69 25.44
CA ILE A 198 42.70 -18.26 24.49
C ILE A 198 42.37 -17.20 23.43
N PHE A 199 42.76 -15.92 23.49
CA PHE A 199 42.51 -14.71 22.69
C PHE A 199 43.59 -14.52 21.63
N LYS A 200 44.68 -15.17 21.77
CA LYS A 200 45.78 -15.01 20.79
C LYS A 200 45.64 -16.05 19.67
N SER A 201 45.08 -17.26 19.95
CA SER A 201 44.95 -18.33 18.92
C SER A 201 43.70 -18.10 18.07
N ASP A 202 42.66 -17.36 18.60
CA ASP A 202 41.39 -17.12 17.89
C ASP A 202 41.47 -15.81 17.09
N LEU A 203 42.30 -14.86 17.48
CA LEU A 203 42.63 -13.64 16.73
C LEU A 203 43.63 -13.92 15.60
N LEU A 204 44.42 -15.02 15.77
CA LEU A 204 45.40 -15.40 14.72
C LEU A 204 44.71 -16.22 13.63
N GLU A 205 43.60 -16.92 13.93
CA GLU A 205 42.78 -17.68 12.96
C GLU A 205 41.86 -16.73 12.18
N MET A 206 41.36 -15.66 12.74
CA MET A 206 40.52 -14.62 12.09
C MET A 206 41.38 -13.68 11.23
N ILE A 207 42.61 -13.62 11.62
CA ILE A 207 43.60 -12.78 10.90
C ILE A 207 44.12 -13.53 9.67
N SER A 208 44.27 -14.87 9.67
CA SER A 208 44.73 -15.69 8.52
C SER A 208 43.63 -15.79 7.46
N LEU A 209 42.35 -15.32 7.84
CA LEU A 209 41.20 -15.44 6.93
C LEU A 209 40.88 -14.08 6.30
N ILE A 210 41.54 -12.96 6.92
CA ILE A 210 41.40 -11.56 6.45
C ILE A 210 42.48 -11.27 5.40
N GLN A 211 43.40 -12.17 5.23
CA GLN A 211 44.56 -11.98 4.32
C GLN A 211 44.16 -12.22 2.86
N PRO A 212 43.30 -13.13 2.52
CA PRO A 212 42.84 -13.30 1.13
C PRO A 212 41.91 -12.15 0.70
N LEU A 213 41.18 -11.54 1.67
CA LEU A 213 40.31 -10.36 1.46
C LEU A 213 41.16 -9.08 1.33
N TYR A 214 42.23 -8.99 2.16
CA TYR A 214 43.22 -7.91 2.06
C TYR A 214 44.02 -8.00 0.75
N ASP A 215 44.40 -9.16 0.24
CA ASP A 215 45.17 -9.37 -1.01
C ASP A 215 44.31 -9.05 -2.23
N ILE A 216 42.96 -9.17 -2.11
CA ILE A 216 41.99 -8.88 -3.20
C ILE A 216 41.68 -7.38 -3.21
N LEU A 217 41.72 -6.78 -2.01
CA LEU A 217 41.45 -5.34 -1.85
C LEU A 217 42.67 -4.50 -2.23
N GLN A 218 43.89 -5.06 -2.01
CA GLN A 218 45.15 -4.44 -2.47
C GLN A 218 45.31 -4.57 -4.00
N GLU A 219 44.92 -5.61 -4.63
CA GLU A 219 44.98 -5.83 -6.10
C GLU A 219 44.00 -4.92 -6.84
N PHE A 220 43.10 -4.16 -6.15
CA PHE A 220 42.04 -3.29 -6.71
C PHE A 220 42.29 -1.85 -6.28
N GLY A 221 43.62 -1.55 -5.78
CA GLY A 221 44.15 -0.19 -5.61
C GLY A 221 43.57 0.50 -4.37
N TYR A 222 42.84 -0.26 -3.55
CA TYR A 222 42.49 0.33 -2.24
C TYR A 222 43.71 0.35 -1.30
N GLY A 223 44.91 1.00 -1.77
CA GLY A 223 46.13 1.41 -1.03
C GLY A 223 45.80 1.94 0.36
N ILE A 224 46.39 1.37 1.55
CA ILE A 224 47.31 1.19 2.70
C ILE A 224 46.46 1.13 3.98
N ILE A 225 45.63 0.03 4.08
CA ILE A 225 44.92 -0.23 5.35
C ILE A 225 45.87 -0.94 6.32
N GLY A 226 47.20 -0.50 6.28
CA GLY A 226 48.22 -1.09 7.17
C GLY A 226 48.19 -2.63 7.15
N THR A 227 49.46 -3.34 6.88
CA THR A 227 49.56 -4.82 6.86
C THR A 227 48.92 -5.43 8.12
N PRO A 228 48.05 -6.45 7.98
CA PRO A 228 47.42 -7.15 9.10
C PRO A 228 48.32 -7.15 10.35
N SER A 229 49.63 -7.04 10.19
CA SER A 229 50.57 -6.98 11.32
C SER A 229 50.66 -5.57 11.90
N GLU A 230 50.36 -4.57 11.12
CA GLU A 230 50.32 -3.14 11.53
C GLU A 230 49.00 -2.80 12.22
N ILE A 231 48.02 -3.44 11.86
CA ILE A 231 46.71 -3.26 12.50
C ILE A 231 46.70 -3.96 13.86
N VAL A 232 47.57 -4.95 13.97
CA VAL A 232 47.71 -5.70 15.25
C VAL A 232 48.67 -4.94 16.18
N HIS A 233 49.64 -4.32 15.69
CA HIS A 233 50.61 -3.52 16.47
C HIS A 233 49.94 -2.23 16.99
N ASN A 234 48.93 -1.69 16.35
CA ASN A 234 48.21 -0.46 16.75
C ASN A 234 47.10 -0.76 17.76
N ILE A 235 46.57 -1.96 17.60
CA ILE A 235 45.58 -2.44 18.59
C ILE A 235 46.27 -2.84 19.88
N TYR A 236 47.50 -3.27 19.71
CA TYR A 236 48.27 -3.69 20.91
C TYR A 236 48.87 -2.47 21.62
N GLN A 237 49.31 -1.34 21.02
CA GLN A 237 49.85 -0.09 21.58
C GLN A 237 48.74 0.73 22.26
N GLU A 238 47.60 0.53 21.84
CA GLU A 238 46.43 1.20 22.44
C GLU A 238 45.91 0.41 23.65
N LEU A 239 46.28 -0.92 23.77
CA LEU A 239 46.02 -1.79 24.94
C LEU A 239 47.02 -1.52 26.06
N GLN A 240 48.28 -0.93 25.76
CA GLN A 240 49.32 -0.61 26.76
C GLN A 240 49.10 0.79 27.33
N SER A 241 48.35 1.65 26.58
CA SER A 241 48.15 3.06 26.99
C SER A 241 46.90 3.18 27.87
N LEU A 242 46.20 2.14 28.17
CA LEU A 242 44.97 2.24 28.97
C LEU A 242 45.06 1.32 30.19
N GLY A 243 46.30 0.61 30.55
CA GLY A 243 46.51 -0.13 31.81
C GLY A 243 47.47 0.62 32.74
N ARG A 244 47.19 1.87 33.34
CA ARG A 244 48.01 2.41 34.46
C ARG A 244 48.24 1.32 35.52
N GLY A 245 49.36 0.55 35.33
CA GLY A 245 50.28 0.15 36.43
C GLY A 245 50.68 -1.33 36.27
N HIS A 246 51.25 -1.78 35.21
CA HIS A 246 52.26 -2.86 35.32
C HIS A 246 53.18 -2.84 34.10
N THR A 247 54.42 -2.25 34.22
CA THR A 247 55.60 -2.33 33.33
C THR A 247 55.84 -3.76 32.84
N PHE A 248 55.40 -4.01 31.61
CA PHE A 248 55.89 -5.25 30.98
C PHE A 248 57.00 -4.92 29.99
N ASN A 249 58.30 -5.23 30.22
CA ASN A 249 59.48 -5.18 29.33
C ASN A 249 59.42 -6.26 28.24
N PHE A 250 59.01 -5.75 27.02
CA PHE A 250 59.45 -6.65 25.91
C PHE A 250 60.44 -5.91 25.01
N SER A 251 61.85 -6.19 24.90
CA SER A 251 62.95 -5.97 23.94
C SER A 251 62.62 -6.61 22.57
N LEU A 252 62.03 -5.79 21.67
CA LEU A 252 62.04 -5.95 20.19
C LEU A 252 63.45 -5.75 19.63
N HIS A 253 64.37 -6.73 19.72
CA HIS A 253 65.49 -6.83 18.76
C HIS A 253 65.35 -8.11 17.94
N SER A 254 64.95 -7.96 16.63
CA SER A 254 65.83 -8.21 15.47
C SER A 254 64.97 -8.48 14.22
N SER A 255 64.76 -7.43 13.34
CA SER A 255 65.33 -7.01 12.04
C SER A 255 64.45 -7.52 10.89
N PHE A 256 63.36 -6.81 10.61
CA PHE A 256 62.99 -6.88 9.17
C PHE A 256 63.34 -5.56 8.49
N ASP A 257 64.67 -5.31 8.19
CA ASP A 257 65.41 -4.48 7.23
C ASP A 257 64.79 -4.56 5.81
N VAL A 258 63.96 -3.55 5.48
CA VAL A 258 63.73 -2.59 4.39
C VAL A 258 65.06 -2.13 3.78
N GLN A 259 65.72 -3.02 2.95
CA GLN A 259 66.57 -2.42 1.90
C GLN A 259 67.03 -3.52 0.95
N THR A 260 66.25 -3.82 -0.15
CA THR A 260 66.82 -3.90 -1.52
C THR A 260 65.68 -4.09 -2.52
N MET A 261 65.19 -2.95 -3.02
CA MET A 261 65.53 -2.67 -4.45
C MET A 261 64.29 -2.12 -5.15
N VAL A 262 64.24 -0.84 -5.37
CA VAL A 262 63.97 0.10 -6.48
C VAL A 262 63.64 -0.67 -7.76
N PRO A 263 62.88 0.07 -8.72
CA PRO A 263 61.69 0.21 -9.58
C PRO A 263 62.02 0.06 -11.07
N ILE A 264 61.21 -0.65 -11.98
CA ILE A 264 61.28 -0.20 -13.39
C ILE A 264 60.21 -0.94 -14.18
N HIS A 265 59.14 -0.25 -14.65
CA HIS A 265 58.57 0.05 -15.98
C HIS A 265 59.11 -0.91 -17.05
N ASN A 266 58.15 -1.56 -17.81
CA ASN A 266 57.75 -1.94 -19.18
C ASN A 266 58.95 -2.30 -20.05
N THR A 267 59.12 -3.55 -20.64
CA THR A 267 59.45 -3.84 -22.05
C THR A 267 59.88 -5.31 -22.18
N TYR A 268 59.12 -6.08 -22.89
CA TYR A 268 59.38 -6.76 -24.19
C TYR A 268 59.84 -8.19 -23.93
N LEU A 269 58.96 -9.17 -24.45
CA LEU A 269 59.10 -10.15 -25.56
C LEU A 269 60.38 -10.96 -25.41
N ASN A 270 60.19 -12.27 -25.29
CA ASN A 270 60.50 -13.49 -26.07
C ASN A 270 61.85 -14.07 -25.61
N SER A 271 61.74 -15.30 -25.28
CA SER A 271 62.41 -16.45 -25.93
C SER A 271 62.67 -17.54 -24.89
N SER A 272 62.00 -18.66 -25.15
CA SER A 272 62.25 -20.05 -25.57
C SER A 272 63.47 -20.63 -24.85
N SER A 273 63.19 -21.81 -24.30
CA SER A 273 63.74 -23.14 -24.67
C SER A 273 63.73 -24.04 -23.43
N THR A 274 63.00 -25.15 -23.63
CA THR A 274 63.12 -26.56 -24.03
C THR A 274 63.63 -27.39 -22.85
N SER A 275 62.80 -28.44 -22.64
CA SER A 275 63.09 -29.86 -22.93
C SER A 275 62.24 -30.75 -22.01
N THR A 276 61.35 -31.60 -22.77
CA THR A 276 61.13 -32.88 -23.44
C THR A 276 60.85 -33.98 -22.40
N ILE A 277 59.74 -34.66 -22.62
CA ILE A 277 59.29 -35.86 -23.35
C ILE A 277 58.79 -36.90 -22.33
N THR A 278 57.55 -37.46 -22.62
CA THR A 278 57.12 -38.67 -23.34
C THR A 278 55.79 -39.15 -22.76
N LYS A 279 54.80 -39.32 -23.77
CA LYS A 279 54.25 -40.44 -24.57
C LYS A 279 52.75 -40.57 -24.31
N ASN A 280 51.90 -40.28 -25.34
CA ASN A 280 50.71 -40.69 -26.11
C ASN A 280 50.30 -42.13 -25.82
N PRO A 281 49.03 -42.61 -26.32
CA PRO A 281 47.83 -42.22 -27.06
C PRO A 281 46.77 -43.33 -27.06
N LYS A 282 45.48 -42.93 -27.16
CA LYS A 282 44.63 -43.73 -28.08
C LYS A 282 43.23 -43.10 -28.15
N LYS A 283 42.82 -42.55 -29.33
CA LYS A 283 42.06 -42.55 -30.60
C LYS A 283 40.88 -43.53 -30.54
N LEU A 284 39.70 -43.08 -30.85
CA LEU A 284 38.94 -43.10 -32.12
C LEU A 284 37.47 -43.38 -31.83
N PRO A 285 36.45 -43.19 -32.78
CA PRO A 285 36.00 -42.44 -33.97
C PRO A 285 34.47 -42.53 -34.16
N PHE A 286 33.82 -41.44 -34.40
CA PHE A 286 32.68 -41.11 -35.28
C PHE A 286 32.58 -42.08 -36.45
N PRO A 287 31.40 -42.26 -37.06
CA PRO A 287 31.11 -41.79 -38.43
C PRO A 287 29.62 -41.44 -38.61
N PRO A 288 29.32 -40.78 -39.83
CA PRO A 288 28.96 -39.67 -40.74
C PRO A 288 27.73 -39.99 -41.59
N GLN A 289 26.85 -39.03 -41.88
CA GLN A 289 26.53 -38.14 -43.00
C GLN A 289 25.40 -38.75 -43.85
N GLN A 290 24.27 -37.97 -44.10
CA GLN A 290 23.90 -37.65 -45.50
C GLN A 290 22.79 -36.59 -45.51
N SER A 291 23.10 -35.39 -46.02
CA SER A 291 22.95 -34.21 -46.88
C SER A 291 21.97 -34.46 -48.04
N THR A 292 20.97 -33.50 -48.22
CA THR A 292 20.83 -32.77 -49.51
C THR A 292 19.85 -31.61 -49.31
N ASN A 293 20.36 -30.31 -49.45
CA ASN A 293 20.64 -29.15 -50.31
C ASN A 293 19.41 -28.23 -50.40
N ASN A 294 19.49 -26.96 -49.92
CA ASN A 294 19.46 -25.50 -49.78
C ASN A 294 18.71 -24.83 -50.92
N PRO A 295 18.13 -23.44 -50.71
CA PRO A 295 18.94 -22.20 -50.61
C PRO A 295 18.12 -21.02 -50.09
N SER A 296 18.50 -20.48 -48.82
CA SER A 296 18.34 -19.00 -48.72
C SER A 296 18.87 -18.52 -47.36
N ALA A 297 20.11 -17.87 -47.37
CA ALA A 297 20.23 -16.56 -46.67
C ALA A 297 21.70 -16.31 -46.32
N ASN A 298 22.45 -15.63 -47.19
CA ASN A 298 23.46 -14.57 -46.99
C ASN A 298 23.53 -14.10 -45.54
N THR A 299 24.25 -14.79 -44.64
CA THR A 299 25.12 -14.60 -43.46
C THR A 299 26.19 -13.53 -43.74
N ILE A 300 25.88 -12.25 -43.47
CA ILE A 300 26.84 -11.30 -42.85
C ILE A 300 27.10 -11.72 -41.40
N THR A 301 28.07 -12.62 -41.07
CA THR A 301 29.12 -12.74 -40.03
C THR A 301 29.17 -11.49 -39.15
N ALA A 302 28.22 -11.34 -38.11
CA ALA A 302 28.42 -10.51 -36.90
C ALA A 302 29.37 -11.21 -35.93
N SER A 303 30.71 -11.21 -36.10
CA SER A 303 31.81 -11.11 -35.11
C SER A 303 31.35 -11.52 -33.71
N SER A 304 31.31 -12.79 -33.27
CA SER A 304 31.74 -13.51 -32.05
C SER A 304 32.99 -12.86 -31.43
N ASP A 305 32.84 -11.68 -30.88
CA ASP A 305 33.66 -11.28 -29.71
C ASP A 305 32.87 -10.29 -28.85
N SER A 306 31.89 -10.73 -28.10
CA SER A 306 31.83 -9.82 -26.92
C SER A 306 32.09 -10.60 -25.63
N SER A 307 33.16 -11.54 -25.49
CA SER A 307 33.66 -11.87 -24.13
C SER A 307 33.78 -10.61 -23.26
N ILE A 308 32.62 -10.21 -22.69
CA ILE A 308 32.70 -9.11 -21.69
C ILE A 308 33.99 -9.26 -20.87
N ASP A 309 35.04 -8.57 -21.20
CA ASP A 309 36.29 -8.46 -20.41
C ASP A 309 35.98 -8.12 -18.94
N ILE A 310 35.90 -9.10 -18.10
CA ILE A 310 35.46 -9.03 -16.69
C ILE A 310 36.28 -7.97 -15.94
N ARG A 311 37.49 -7.69 -16.45
CA ARG A 311 38.36 -6.67 -15.81
C ARG A 311 37.94 -5.26 -16.23
N GLU A 312 37.37 -5.11 -17.52
CA GLU A 312 36.85 -3.81 -18.01
C GLU A 312 35.44 -3.57 -17.49
N PHE A 313 34.60 -4.63 -17.23
CA PHE A 313 33.23 -4.53 -16.67
C PHE A 313 33.29 -4.26 -15.17
N ILE A 314 34.37 -4.74 -14.42
CA ILE A 314 34.53 -4.58 -12.96
C ILE A 314 35.26 -3.25 -12.68
N ARG A 315 36.12 -2.78 -13.63
CA ARG A 315 36.74 -1.44 -13.55
C ARG A 315 35.69 -0.36 -13.81
N LYS A 316 34.64 -0.73 -14.66
CA LYS A 316 33.56 0.24 -14.95
C LYS A 316 32.50 0.20 -13.85
N SER A 317 32.38 -1.00 -13.08
CA SER A 317 31.37 -1.17 -12.00
C SER A 317 31.92 -0.69 -10.66
N SER A 318 33.34 -0.58 -10.40
CA SER A 318 34.03 -0.07 -9.20
C SER A 318 34.02 1.46 -9.19
N LYS A 319 33.57 2.16 -10.27
CA LYS A 319 33.42 3.62 -10.41
C LYS A 319 31.95 4.03 -10.21
N PHE A 320 31.04 2.95 -9.88
CA PHE A 320 29.62 3.28 -9.63
C PHE A 320 29.09 2.39 -8.49
N HIS A 321 29.13 2.85 -7.22
CA HIS A 321 28.70 2.25 -5.95
C HIS A 321 27.31 1.63 -6.07
N GLU A 322 26.48 1.67 -7.20
CA GLU A 322 25.08 1.20 -7.36
C GLU A 322 25.04 -0.14 -8.11
N VAL A 323 26.18 -0.69 -8.63
CA VAL A 323 26.22 -2.00 -9.32
C VAL A 323 26.45 -3.12 -8.29
N SER A 324 27.01 -2.88 -6.98
CA SER A 324 27.08 -3.84 -5.85
C SER A 324 25.69 -4.14 -5.30
N ARG A 325 24.69 -3.33 -5.63
CA ARG A 325 23.26 -3.54 -5.25
C ARG A 325 22.55 -4.37 -6.31
N CYS A 326 23.15 -4.51 -7.58
CA CYS A 326 22.58 -5.26 -8.73
C CYS A 326 23.01 -6.72 -8.70
N PHE A 327 23.92 -7.11 -7.61
CA PHE A 327 24.37 -8.52 -7.58
C PHE A 327 23.81 -9.20 -6.33
N GLY A 328 22.62 -8.70 -5.78
CA GLY A 328 22.03 -9.58 -4.76
C GLY A 328 22.99 -9.86 -3.59
N PHE A 329 24.09 -9.20 -3.44
CA PHE A 329 25.08 -9.42 -2.36
C PHE A 329 24.46 -9.07 -1.00
N PHE A 330 23.48 -8.20 -0.95
CA PHE A 330 22.77 -7.86 0.30
C PHE A 330 21.57 -8.78 0.51
N ASP A 331 20.98 -9.18 -0.64
CA ASP A 331 19.90 -10.20 -0.62
C ASP A 331 20.45 -11.59 -0.32
N MET A 332 21.76 -11.82 -0.68
CA MET A 332 22.45 -13.10 -0.39
C MET A 332 22.94 -13.12 1.08
N ILE A 333 23.33 -11.96 1.62
CA ILE A 333 23.72 -11.81 3.04
C ILE A 333 22.46 -11.85 3.92
N TYR A 334 21.38 -11.32 3.45
CA TYR A 334 20.11 -11.40 4.20
C TYR A 334 19.53 -12.82 4.14
N LEU A 335 19.58 -13.47 2.94
CA LEU A 335 18.94 -14.81 2.80
C LEU A 335 19.86 -15.91 3.35
N CYS A 336 21.26 -15.66 3.36
CA CYS A 336 22.20 -16.73 3.77
C CYS A 336 22.66 -16.49 5.20
N PHE A 337 22.57 -15.08 5.78
CA PHE A 337 23.12 -14.70 7.11
C PHE A 337 21.96 -14.30 8.04
N ILE A 338 20.83 -13.56 7.46
CA ILE A 338 19.86 -12.84 8.31
C ILE A 338 18.58 -13.68 8.43
N LYS A 339 18.25 -14.47 7.32
CA LYS A 339 16.94 -15.15 7.27
C LYS A 339 17.00 -16.46 8.09
N PRO A 340 18.13 -17.19 8.17
CA PRO A 340 18.17 -18.39 9.02
C PRO A 340 18.31 -18.04 10.51
N VAL A 341 18.97 -16.84 10.87
CA VAL A 341 19.07 -16.31 12.25
C VAL A 341 17.73 -15.69 12.66
N GLU A 342 16.93 -15.05 11.70
CA GLU A 342 15.56 -14.55 11.95
C GLU A 342 14.58 -15.72 12.09
N ASN A 343 14.80 -16.71 11.19
CA ASN A 343 13.95 -17.92 11.25
C ASN A 343 14.22 -18.75 12.51
N HIS A 344 15.55 -18.72 13.01
CA HIS A 344 15.90 -19.42 14.26
C HIS A 344 15.52 -18.58 15.48
N LEU A 345 15.51 -17.15 15.37
CA LEU A 345 15.07 -16.24 16.45
C LEU A 345 13.54 -16.13 16.45
N SER A 346 12.90 -16.26 15.32
CA SER A 346 11.42 -16.33 15.20
C SER A 346 10.88 -17.65 15.75
N MET A 347 11.81 -18.71 15.97
CA MET A 347 11.39 -20.01 16.55
C MET A 347 11.38 -19.94 18.08
N LYS A 348 11.58 -18.53 18.65
CA LYS A 348 11.34 -18.43 20.11
C LYS A 348 10.26 -17.38 20.37
N LYS A 349 8.99 -17.47 19.88
CA LYS A 349 7.68 -16.86 20.24
C LYS A 349 7.66 -16.40 21.70
N LYS A 350 8.37 -15.26 22.10
CA LYS A 350 7.86 -15.00 23.46
C LYS A 350 7.71 -13.49 23.68
N HIS A 351 7.12 -12.65 22.74
CA HIS A 351 6.60 -11.50 23.54
C HIS A 351 5.49 -10.80 22.76
N LYS A 352 4.63 -11.51 21.81
CA LYS A 352 3.49 -10.81 21.18
C LYS A 352 2.39 -10.50 22.22
N GLU A 353 2.46 -11.25 23.27
CA GLU A 353 1.42 -11.01 24.30
C GLU A 353 2.07 -10.90 25.68
N PHE A 354 1.74 -9.83 26.37
CA PHE A 354 2.25 -9.65 27.75
C PHE A 354 1.17 -8.97 28.59
N SER A 355 1.05 -9.49 29.86
CA SER A 355 0.01 -8.87 30.71
C SER A 355 0.53 -8.70 32.14
N GLY A 356 -0.05 -7.77 32.77
CA GLY A 356 0.35 -7.54 34.16
C GLY A 356 -0.19 -6.19 34.67
N TYR A 357 0.11 -5.95 36.02
CA TYR A 357 -0.38 -4.69 36.64
C TYR A 357 0.56 -3.51 36.35
N LEU A 358 -0.11 -2.43 35.85
CA LEU A 358 0.64 -1.17 35.66
C LEU A 358 -0.10 -0.02 36.34
N TYR A 359 0.80 0.91 36.89
CA TYR A 359 0.16 2.18 37.31
C TYR A 359 0.02 3.13 36.14
N TYR A 360 -1.24 3.60 35.97
CA TYR A 360 -1.37 4.59 34.87
C TYR A 360 -1.91 5.90 35.43
N LYS A 361 -1.42 6.96 34.78
CA LYS A 361 -1.65 8.31 35.31
C LYS A 361 -3.01 8.84 34.84
N LYS A 362 -3.89 9.26 35.93
CA LYS A 362 -5.18 9.89 35.58
C LYS A 362 -5.20 11.34 36.07
N TYR A 363 -5.80 12.16 35.14
CA TYR A 363 -5.98 13.56 35.62
C TYR A 363 -7.43 13.77 36.09
N ILE A 364 -7.64 14.05 37.47
CA ILE A 364 -8.97 14.56 37.90
C ILE A 364 -8.85 16.05 38.26
N GLY A 365 -9.34 16.97 37.28
CA GLY A 365 -9.12 18.42 37.47
C GLY A 365 -7.63 18.79 37.42
N PHE A 366 -6.93 19.39 38.51
CA PHE A 366 -5.50 19.76 38.53
C PHE A 366 -4.71 18.75 39.37
N VAL A 367 -5.44 17.62 39.86
CA VAL A 367 -4.77 16.65 40.77
C VAL A 367 -4.36 15.41 39.95
N LYS A 368 -3.03 15.07 40.22
CA LYS A 368 -2.45 13.88 39.53
C LYS A 368 -2.64 12.63 40.40
N LEU A 369 -3.49 11.65 39.81
CA LEU A 369 -3.64 10.41 40.60
C LEU A 369 -3.19 9.20 39.77
N PHE A 370 -2.51 8.24 40.47
CA PHE A 370 -2.11 7.00 39.78
C PHE A 370 -3.05 5.86 40.18
N SER A 371 -3.53 5.29 39.13
CA SER A 371 -4.45 4.15 39.39
C SER A 371 -3.82 2.83 38.93
N LEU A 372 -3.88 1.91 39.87
CA LEU A 372 -3.35 0.57 39.51
C LEU A 372 -4.40 -0.22 38.74
N ARG A 373 -3.93 -0.71 37.53
CA ARG A 373 -4.84 -1.53 36.71
C ARG A 373 -4.09 -2.69 36.07
N TYR A 374 -4.95 -3.67 35.66
CA TYR A 374 -4.34 -4.80 34.93
C TYR A 374 -4.36 -4.52 33.41
N PHE A 375 -3.14 -4.69 32.76
CA PHE A 375 -3.06 -4.42 31.31
C PHE A 375 -2.61 -5.68 30.56
N GLU A 376 -3.14 -5.70 29.37
CA GLU A 376 -2.77 -6.83 28.49
C GLU A 376 -2.56 -6.31 27.07
N VAL A 377 -1.36 -6.73 26.49
CA VAL A 377 -1.14 -6.47 25.05
C VAL A 377 -1.59 -7.68 24.22
N ARG A 378 -2.57 -7.31 23.40
CA ARG A 378 -3.13 -8.43 22.61
C ARG A 378 -3.50 -7.92 21.21
N ASP A 379 -3.00 -8.68 20.15
CA ASP A 379 -3.46 -8.52 18.76
C ASP A 379 -3.55 -7.04 18.37
N ARG A 380 -2.49 -6.25 18.84
CA ARG A 380 -2.24 -4.86 18.37
C ARG A 380 -2.97 -3.87 19.29
N PHE A 381 -3.49 -4.44 20.39
CA PHE A 381 -4.18 -3.52 21.32
C PHE A 381 -3.53 -3.64 22.71
N LEU A 382 -3.46 -2.51 23.34
CA LEU A 382 -3.19 -2.49 24.78
C LEU A 382 -4.50 -2.30 25.55
N ILE A 383 -4.77 -3.35 26.37
CA ILE A 383 -6.10 -3.35 27.01
C ILE A 383 -5.92 -3.21 28.52
N GLY A 384 -6.78 -2.28 29.06
CA GLY A 384 -6.70 -2.05 30.52
C GLY A 384 -7.99 -2.51 31.20
N TYR A 385 -7.75 -3.16 32.43
CA TYR A 385 -8.90 -3.64 33.24
C TYR A 385 -8.81 -3.02 34.65
N LYS A 386 -10.12 -2.57 35.08
CA LYS A 386 -10.08 -2.09 36.49
C LYS A 386 -9.74 -3.23 37.46
N ARG A 387 -10.32 -4.41 37.21
CA ARG A 387 -9.99 -5.66 37.92
C ARG A 387 -9.84 -6.81 36.92
N ILE A 388 -8.99 -7.77 37.38
CA ILE A 388 -8.74 -8.92 36.48
C ILE A 388 -10.08 -9.61 36.15
N PHE A 389 -10.51 -9.62 34.86
CA PHE A 389 -11.69 -10.34 34.33
C PHE A 389 -12.89 -9.39 34.24
N SER A 390 -12.56 -8.09 34.66
CA SER A 390 -13.66 -7.13 34.43
C SER A 390 -13.68 -6.65 32.98
N LYS A 391 -14.76 -5.89 32.68
CA LYS A 391 -14.83 -5.33 31.31
C LYS A 391 -13.70 -4.31 31.09
N PRO A 392 -13.29 -4.35 29.85
CA PRO A 392 -12.19 -3.41 29.57
C PRO A 392 -12.57 -1.96 29.91
N SER A 393 -11.61 -1.37 30.60
CA SER A 393 -11.87 0.04 30.96
C SER A 393 -11.13 0.98 30.00
N MET A 394 -10.14 0.34 29.28
CA MET A 394 -9.35 1.16 28.34
C MET A 394 -8.77 0.24 27.25
N VAL A 395 -8.89 0.79 25.99
CA VAL A 395 -8.28 0.01 24.89
C VAL A 395 -7.50 0.99 23.98
N ILE A 396 -6.18 0.66 23.90
CA ILE A 396 -5.34 1.53 23.04
C ILE A 396 -4.87 0.71 21.83
N CYS A 397 -5.19 1.31 20.67
CA CYS A 397 -4.67 0.68 19.43
C CYS A 397 -3.17 0.96 19.27
N LEU A 398 -2.45 -0.13 18.99
CA LEU A 398 -0.98 0.02 19.04
C LEU A 398 -0.42 0.17 17.62
N LEU A 399 -1.29 0.23 16.61
CA LEU A 399 -0.76 0.35 15.23
C LEU A 399 -0.08 1.71 15.04
N GLN A 400 1.27 1.54 14.64
CA GLN A 400 2.09 2.75 14.35
C GLN A 400 2.16 3.69 15.57
N THR A 401 1.99 3.02 16.82
CA THR A 401 2.16 3.79 18.07
C THR A 401 3.61 3.73 18.55
N SER A 402 4.04 4.93 19.12
CA SER A 402 5.42 4.92 19.67
C SER A 402 5.39 4.75 21.20
N VAL A 403 6.45 4.02 21.62
CA VAL A 403 6.57 3.83 23.08
C VAL A 403 7.98 4.22 23.51
N LYS A 404 8.00 5.07 24.63
CA LYS A 404 9.32 5.53 25.10
C LYS A 404 9.45 5.32 26.61
N ILE A 405 10.72 4.77 26.94
CA ILE A 405 11.00 4.67 28.40
C ILE A 405 11.59 6.01 28.89
N LEU A 406 11.06 6.52 29.95
CA LEU A 406 11.54 7.80 30.46
C LEU A 406 12.72 7.59 31.43
N PRO A 407 13.72 8.63 31.41
CA PRO A 407 14.87 8.54 32.31
C PRO A 407 14.44 8.60 33.79
N LYS A 408 15.13 7.86 34.65
CA LYS A 408 14.79 7.76 36.09
C LYS A 408 14.86 9.13 36.76
N ARG A 409 13.66 9.80 37.02
CA ARG A 409 13.71 11.04 37.85
C ARG A 409 13.23 10.73 39.27
N LYS A 410 13.80 11.48 40.44
CA LYS A 410 13.25 11.41 41.82
C LYS A 410 11.75 11.73 41.83
N HIS A 411 10.88 10.66 41.92
CA HIS A 411 9.41 10.77 41.81
C HIS A 411 8.84 11.64 42.93
N SER A 412 8.62 13.04 42.72
CA SER A 412 7.84 13.80 43.74
C SER A 412 6.36 13.44 43.66
N ILE A 413 6.02 12.13 43.83
CA ILE A 413 4.60 11.78 43.57
C ILE A 413 3.83 11.86 44.88
N PHE A 414 2.86 12.79 45.11
CA PHE A 414 1.82 12.80 46.17
C PHE A 414 0.91 11.59 46.04
N GLY A 415 1.27 10.36 46.90
CA GLY A 415 0.09 9.54 47.27
C GLY A 415 0.28 8.08 46.81
N ASN A 416 1.62 7.48 46.52
CA ASN A 416 1.59 5.99 46.54
C ASN A 416 2.93 5.46 47.07
N SER A 417 3.03 5.13 48.47
CA SER A 417 4.18 4.70 49.29
C SER A 417 4.96 3.56 48.62
N GLU A 418 4.30 2.81 47.67
CA GLU A 418 4.97 1.63 47.05
C GLU A 418 5.83 2.06 45.85
N ILE A 419 5.46 2.99 45.01
CA ILE A 419 6.24 3.47 43.85
C ILE A 419 7.45 4.27 44.36
N LYS A 420 7.22 5.01 45.50
CA LYS A 420 8.32 5.83 46.07
C LYS A 420 9.40 4.94 46.69
N LYS A 421 8.96 3.70 47.14
CA LYS A 421 9.91 2.83 47.87
C LYS A 421 10.66 1.91 46.90
N SER A 422 10.20 1.88 45.60
CA SER A 422 10.85 0.89 44.70
C SER A 422 12.01 1.55 43.95
N LYS A 423 13.27 1.02 44.00
CA LYS A 423 14.47 1.52 43.29
C LYS A 423 14.46 1.07 41.82
N GLU A 424 13.47 0.17 41.48
CA GLU A 424 13.41 -0.43 40.12
C GLU A 424 12.22 0.14 39.34
N ALA A 425 11.51 1.07 39.91
CA ALA A 425 10.31 1.60 39.21
C ALA A 425 10.71 2.28 37.89
N THR A 426 10.06 1.85 36.85
CA THR A 426 10.39 2.35 35.50
C THR A 426 9.12 2.94 34.87
N GLU A 427 9.35 4.15 34.32
CA GLU A 427 8.22 4.84 33.66
C GLU A 427 8.36 4.76 32.14
N PHE A 428 7.17 4.53 31.55
CA PHE A 428 7.22 4.64 30.09
C PHE A 428 5.92 5.24 29.56
N ILE A 429 6.04 5.79 28.27
CA ILE A 429 4.89 6.52 27.71
C ILE A 429 4.51 5.86 26.39
N VAL A 430 3.17 5.80 26.35
CA VAL A 430 2.65 5.34 25.05
C VAL A 430 1.89 6.51 24.41
N LYS A 431 2.33 6.82 23.18
CA LYS A 431 1.69 7.96 22.49
C LYS A 431 0.47 7.47 21.71
N ARG A 432 -0.68 8.23 22.06
CA ARG A 432 -1.87 7.95 21.23
C ARG A 432 -1.92 8.90 20.03
N TYR A 433 -2.19 8.34 18.98
CA TYR A 433 -2.15 9.20 17.77
C TYR A 433 -3.44 10.03 17.67
N HIS A 434 -4.55 9.47 17.92
CA HIS A 434 -5.82 10.15 17.60
C HIS A 434 -5.96 11.47 18.37
N ASP A 435 -5.22 11.62 19.55
CA ASP A 435 -5.40 12.91 20.29
C ASP A 435 -4.04 13.45 20.72
N ASP A 436 -3.05 12.80 20.11
CA ASP A 436 -1.67 13.19 20.43
C ASP A 436 -1.42 13.20 21.95
N SER A 437 -2.28 12.48 22.64
CA SER A 437 -2.08 12.39 24.10
C SER A 437 -1.08 11.28 24.45
N GLU A 438 -0.38 11.56 25.51
CA GLU A 438 0.57 10.56 26.04
C GLU A 438 0.01 9.94 27.33
N VAL A 439 -0.01 8.59 27.09
CA VAL A 439 -0.43 7.92 28.34
C VAL A 439 0.81 7.39 29.07
N LYS A 440 0.83 7.80 30.32
CA LYS A 440 2.04 7.43 31.10
C LYS A 440 1.75 6.22 31.98
N PHE A 441 2.78 5.29 31.86
CA PHE A 441 2.63 4.07 32.68
C PHE A 441 3.86 3.93 33.59
N ILE A 442 3.49 3.30 34.79
CA ILE A 442 4.62 3.05 35.71
C ILE A 442 4.55 1.57 36.14
N SER A 443 5.79 0.90 35.96
CA SER A 443 5.93 -0.46 36.55
C SER A 443 6.92 -0.44 37.71
N ILE A 444 6.57 -1.20 38.82
CA ILE A 444 7.46 -1.18 40.02
C ILE A 444 8.71 -2.04 39.75
N LYS A 445 8.65 -2.89 38.68
CA LYS A 445 9.83 -3.70 38.31
C LYS A 445 10.29 -3.34 36.89
N SER A 446 11.63 -3.11 36.74
CA SER A 446 12.18 -2.67 35.45
C SER A 446 12.01 -3.75 34.38
N LEU A 447 12.15 -5.03 34.78
CA LEU A 447 12.00 -6.13 33.80
C LEU A 447 10.57 -6.18 33.25
N LYS A 448 9.62 -6.00 34.12
CA LYS A 448 8.21 -5.99 33.67
C LYS A 448 7.94 -4.82 32.71
N ALA A 449 8.44 -3.65 33.06
CA ALA A 449 8.30 -2.48 32.15
C ALA A 449 8.93 -2.77 30.78
N LYS A 450 10.08 -3.38 30.83
CA LYS A 450 10.76 -3.70 29.56
C LYS A 450 9.92 -4.69 28.73
N ASN A 451 9.33 -5.67 29.39
CA ASN A 451 8.54 -6.67 28.64
C ASN A 451 7.29 -6.03 28.02
N PHE A 452 6.62 -5.10 28.81
CA PHE A 452 5.48 -4.38 28.20
C PHE A 452 5.94 -3.55 27.00
N VAL A 453 7.03 -2.84 27.17
CA VAL A 453 7.50 -1.96 26.08
C VAL A 453 7.85 -2.81 24.85
N ASN A 454 8.55 -3.94 25.08
CA ASN A 454 8.92 -4.78 23.91
C ASN A 454 7.67 -5.35 23.23
N SER A 455 6.72 -5.79 24.13
CA SER A 455 5.48 -6.34 23.52
C SER A 455 4.73 -5.25 22.75
N ILE A 456 4.67 -4.02 23.29
CA ILE A 456 4.00 -2.91 22.57
C ILE A 456 4.75 -2.59 21.28
N ARG A 457 6.04 -2.56 21.31
CA ARG A 457 6.82 -2.26 20.08
C ARG A 457 6.57 -3.33 19.01
N GLU A 458 6.48 -4.52 19.42
CA GLU A 458 6.27 -5.60 18.44
C GLU A 458 4.89 -5.48 17.79
N ASN A 459 3.96 -5.04 18.65
CA ASN A 459 2.58 -4.94 18.12
C ASN A 459 2.33 -3.57 17.48
N SER A 460 3.41 -2.70 17.58
CA SER A 460 3.29 -1.37 16.95
C SER A 460 3.91 -1.37 15.56
N LYS A 461 4.74 -2.53 15.23
CA LYS A 461 5.41 -2.54 13.90
C LYS A 461 4.38 -2.47 12.77
N GLY A 462 4.35 -1.25 12.05
CA GLY A 462 3.23 -1.10 11.08
C GLY A 462 3.74 -0.48 9.76
N SER A 463 4.16 -1.26 8.88
CA SER A 463 3.80 -1.01 7.47
C SER A 463 4.31 -2.16 6.60
N TYR A 464 3.38 -3.04 6.36
CA TYR A 464 3.65 -4.20 5.49
C TYR A 464 3.37 -3.84 4.02
N ARG A 465 3.67 -4.78 3.20
CA ARG A 465 3.39 -4.48 1.78
C ARG A 465 2.25 -3.46 1.63
N TYR A 466 2.55 -2.30 0.81
CA TYR A 466 1.65 -1.16 0.51
C TYR A 466 1.52 -0.24 1.73
N LEU A 467 2.33 -0.55 2.77
CA LEU A 467 2.23 0.16 4.06
C LEU A 467 0.86 -0.04 4.70
N SER A 468 0.37 -1.26 4.52
CA SER A 468 -0.94 -1.62 5.11
C SER A 468 -0.80 -2.02 6.58
N TYR A 469 -1.96 -1.92 7.25
CA TYR A 469 -1.95 -2.32 8.67
C TYR A 469 -1.95 -3.84 8.81
N SER A 470 -2.27 -4.47 7.74
CA SER A 470 -2.36 -5.94 7.83
C SER A 470 -1.26 -6.60 6.99
N THR A 471 -0.79 -7.79 7.39
CA THR A 471 0.15 -8.59 6.57
C THR A 471 -0.63 -9.51 5.63
N PRO A 472 0.08 -9.95 4.58
CA PRO A 472 -0.61 -10.93 3.72
C PRO A 472 -0.90 -12.24 4.48
N ARG A 473 -2.27 -12.71 4.35
CA ARG A 473 -2.68 -13.95 5.04
C ARG A 473 -2.83 -15.09 4.02
N GLU A 474 -2.28 -16.25 4.51
CA GLU A 474 -2.33 -17.41 3.58
C GLU A 474 -3.50 -18.32 3.98
N HIS A 475 -3.84 -19.16 3.00
CA HIS A 475 -4.83 -20.25 3.22
C HIS A 475 -6.20 -19.69 3.58
N ILE A 476 -6.55 -18.64 2.80
CA ILE A 476 -7.87 -18.02 3.08
C ILE A 476 -8.90 -18.57 2.10
N ASN A 477 -10.10 -18.92 2.69
CA ASN A 477 -11.23 -19.27 1.81
C ASN A 477 -12.03 -18.03 1.42
N LEU A 478 -12.33 -18.03 0.08
CA LEU A 478 -13.07 -16.83 -0.38
C LEU A 478 -14.29 -17.27 -1.19
N ASP A 479 -15.36 -16.55 -0.96
CA ASP A 479 -16.50 -16.63 -1.89
C ASP A 479 -16.74 -15.28 -2.57
N MET A 480 -17.10 -15.36 -3.89
CA MET A 480 -17.35 -14.11 -4.63
C MET A 480 -18.86 -13.97 -4.89
N TYR A 481 -19.32 -12.74 -4.86
CA TYR A 481 -20.76 -12.50 -5.09
C TYR A 481 -20.92 -11.39 -6.12
N ILE A 482 -21.60 -11.76 -7.25
CA ILE A 482 -21.93 -10.75 -8.28
C ILE A 482 -23.40 -10.36 -8.12
N ASN A 483 -23.58 -9.05 -7.82
CA ASN A 483 -24.88 -8.44 -7.51
C ASN A 483 -25.39 -8.85 -6.12
N GLY A 484 -26.59 -8.46 -5.73
CA GLY A 484 -27.00 -8.48 -4.30
C GLY A 484 -27.76 -9.76 -3.96
N GLN A 485 -28.18 -10.53 -4.96
CA GLN A 485 -29.08 -11.65 -4.62
C GLN A 485 -28.33 -12.70 -3.78
N GLU A 486 -27.19 -13.19 -4.29
CA GLU A 486 -26.46 -14.24 -3.53
C GLU A 486 -25.74 -13.64 -2.32
N TYR A 487 -25.33 -12.42 -2.45
CA TYR A 487 -24.64 -11.77 -1.31
C TYR A 487 -25.58 -11.63 -0.11
N PHE A 488 -26.80 -11.14 -0.31
CA PHE A 488 -27.68 -10.87 0.85
C PHE A 488 -28.22 -12.19 1.42
N LYS A 489 -28.35 -13.18 0.50
CA LYS A 489 -28.69 -14.51 1.05
C LYS A 489 -27.59 -15.01 2.00
N LYS A 490 -26.37 -14.80 1.57
CA LYS A 490 -25.27 -15.23 2.46
C LYS A 490 -25.24 -14.40 3.76
N VAL A 491 -25.51 -13.10 3.64
CA VAL A 491 -25.56 -12.26 4.85
C VAL A 491 -26.62 -12.82 5.83
N TYR A 492 -27.78 -13.11 5.32
CA TYR A 492 -28.84 -13.66 6.20
C TYR A 492 -28.39 -14.95 6.87
N LYS A 493 -27.82 -15.86 6.06
CA LYS A 493 -27.41 -17.16 6.62
C LYS A 493 -26.34 -16.99 7.71
N LEU A 494 -25.40 -16.09 7.45
CA LEU A 494 -24.30 -15.94 8.43
C LEU A 494 -24.82 -15.32 9.72
N ILE A 495 -25.69 -14.29 9.60
CA ILE A 495 -26.17 -13.64 10.85
C ILE A 495 -27.11 -14.60 11.59
N LYS A 496 -27.90 -15.28 10.80
CA LYS A 496 -28.82 -16.26 11.44
C LYS A 496 -28.04 -17.29 12.26
N ASN A 497 -26.82 -17.62 11.80
CA ASN A 497 -26.08 -18.70 12.50
C ASN A 497 -25.04 -18.10 13.47
N ALA A 498 -25.15 -16.86 13.69
CA ALA A 498 -24.14 -16.23 14.58
C ALA A 498 -24.34 -16.71 16.02
N LYS A 499 -23.14 -16.81 16.73
CA LYS A 499 -23.25 -17.37 18.10
C LYS A 499 -22.78 -16.35 19.14
N THR A 500 -21.86 -15.47 18.67
CA THR A 500 -21.27 -14.64 19.75
C THR A 500 -21.45 -13.16 19.38
N GLU A 501 -20.94 -12.75 18.21
CA GLU A 501 -21.00 -11.30 17.93
C GLU A 501 -21.21 -11.09 16.43
N VAL A 502 -21.90 -9.99 16.16
CA VAL A 502 -22.02 -9.53 14.77
C VAL A 502 -21.62 -8.05 14.72
N PHE A 503 -20.57 -7.78 13.76
CA PHE A 503 -20.15 -6.38 13.52
C PHE A 503 -20.69 -5.93 12.17
N ILE A 504 -21.38 -4.70 12.24
CA ILE A 504 -21.86 -4.16 10.96
C ILE A 504 -21.39 -2.70 10.85
N ALA A 505 -20.67 -2.44 9.70
CA ALA A 505 -20.32 -1.05 9.37
C ALA A 505 -20.84 -0.71 7.97
N GLY A 506 -21.51 0.37 7.90
CA GLY A 506 -22.03 0.72 6.56
C GLY A 506 -22.29 2.23 6.46
N TRP A 507 -22.12 2.68 5.13
CA TRP A 507 -22.48 4.08 4.81
C TRP A 507 -23.98 4.32 5.02
N TRP A 508 -24.75 3.28 4.76
CA TRP A 508 -26.23 3.36 4.87
C TRP A 508 -26.78 1.98 5.28
N VAL A 509 -27.53 1.95 6.51
CA VAL A 509 -28.16 0.71 6.97
C VAL A 509 -29.67 0.94 7.11
N CYS A 510 -30.38 0.06 6.38
CA CYS A 510 -31.85 0.15 6.46
C CYS A 510 -32.41 -1.06 7.22
N PRO A 511 -32.95 -0.81 8.42
CA PRO A 511 -33.37 -1.90 9.32
C PRO A 511 -34.48 -2.76 8.70
N ARG A 512 -35.28 -2.17 7.81
CA ARG A 512 -36.42 -2.97 7.28
C ARG A 512 -36.06 -3.59 5.93
N PHE A 513 -34.83 -3.48 5.57
CA PHE A 513 -34.37 -4.10 4.31
C PHE A 513 -34.56 -5.62 4.34
N ILE A 514 -35.16 -6.15 3.22
CA ILE A 514 -35.39 -7.61 3.14
C ILE A 514 -34.20 -8.27 2.44
N LEU A 515 -33.52 -9.18 3.12
CA LEU A 515 -32.24 -9.72 2.64
C LEU A 515 -32.47 -10.81 1.60
N CYS A 516 -33.69 -11.56 1.73
CA CYS A 516 -33.95 -12.65 0.76
C CYS A 516 -35.36 -12.46 0.18
N LYS A 517 -35.37 -12.35 -1.29
CA LYS A 517 -36.66 -11.91 -1.91
C LYS A 517 -37.27 -13.06 -2.71
N ARG A 518 -36.70 -14.18 -2.99
CA ARG A 518 -37.22 -15.26 -3.87
C ARG A 518 -37.78 -16.40 -3.02
N ASP A 519 -37.99 -16.17 -1.64
CA ASP A 519 -38.61 -17.19 -0.76
C ASP A 519 -39.78 -16.56 0.00
N THR A 520 -40.36 -15.33 -0.50
CA THR A 520 -41.29 -14.50 0.30
C THR A 520 -42.73 -14.82 -0.09
N SER A 521 -43.00 -15.86 -0.96
CA SER A 521 -44.43 -16.02 -1.29
C SER A 521 -45.24 -16.47 -0.07
N LYS A 522 -44.48 -16.44 1.31
CA LYS A 522 -45.38 -16.88 2.40
C LYS A 522 -45.12 -16.05 3.66
N ASP A 523 -43.74 -15.15 3.73
CA ASP A 523 -43.54 -14.40 4.98
C ASP A 523 -42.32 -13.47 4.82
N PRO A 524 -42.46 -12.33 4.12
CA PRO A 524 -41.38 -11.36 3.90
C PRO A 524 -40.82 -10.81 5.21
N GLU A 525 -41.56 -10.85 6.25
CA GLU A 525 -41.11 -10.33 7.55
C GLU A 525 -39.98 -11.20 8.14
N LYS A 526 -40.02 -12.43 7.66
CA LYS A 526 -39.00 -13.37 8.16
C LYS A 526 -37.58 -12.93 7.74
N TYR A 527 -37.49 -12.31 6.68
CA TYR A 527 -36.12 -12.06 6.13
C TYR A 527 -35.76 -10.58 6.31
N ARG A 528 -36.51 -9.87 7.14
CA ARG A 528 -36.15 -8.47 7.41
C ARG A 528 -34.93 -8.39 8.36
N LEU A 529 -34.07 -7.39 8.05
CA LEU A 529 -32.80 -7.28 8.80
C LEU A 529 -33.06 -7.00 10.28
N ASP A 530 -33.91 -6.09 10.57
CA ASP A 530 -34.11 -5.74 12.01
C ASP A 530 -34.69 -6.94 12.78
N ASN A 531 -35.61 -7.75 12.10
CA ASN A 531 -36.14 -8.93 12.81
C ASN A 531 -35.02 -9.97 13.05
N LEU A 532 -34.23 -10.15 12.07
CA LEU A 532 -33.12 -11.11 12.24
C LEU A 532 -32.18 -10.67 13.37
N LEU A 533 -31.89 -9.35 13.38
CA LEU A 533 -30.95 -8.88 14.44
C LEU A 533 -31.61 -8.99 15.82
N PHE A 534 -32.89 -8.69 15.82
CA PHE A 534 -33.60 -8.79 17.12
C PHE A 534 -33.59 -10.25 17.61
N LYS A 535 -33.90 -11.17 16.71
CA LYS A 535 -33.91 -12.59 17.11
C LYS A 535 -32.54 -13.03 17.64
N LYS A 536 -31.52 -12.59 16.96
CA LYS A 536 -30.19 -13.03 17.41
C LYS A 536 -29.79 -12.33 18.72
N ALA A 537 -30.20 -11.13 18.80
CA ALA A 537 -29.88 -10.43 20.07
C ALA A 537 -30.57 -11.13 21.25
N VAL A 538 -31.85 -11.63 21.05
CA VAL A 538 -32.58 -12.33 22.14
C VAL A 538 -31.87 -13.64 22.46
N GLU A 539 -31.18 -14.19 21.47
CA GLU A 539 -30.46 -15.46 21.72
C GLU A 539 -29.12 -15.19 22.41
N GLY A 540 -28.79 -13.95 22.61
CA GLY A 540 -27.59 -13.65 23.43
C GLY A 540 -26.44 -13.14 22.55
N VAL A 541 -26.69 -13.05 21.21
CA VAL A 541 -25.61 -12.57 20.32
C VAL A 541 -25.48 -11.04 20.48
N LYS A 542 -24.18 -10.61 20.64
CA LYS A 542 -23.94 -9.15 20.73
C LYS A 542 -23.76 -8.54 19.33
N ILE A 543 -24.59 -7.50 19.13
CA ILE A 543 -24.54 -6.90 17.79
C ILE A 543 -24.08 -5.44 17.89
N TYR A 544 -23.01 -5.16 17.08
CA TYR A 544 -22.45 -3.79 17.12
C TYR A 544 -22.47 -3.20 15.71
N ILE A 545 -23.12 -1.97 15.69
CA ILE A 545 -23.29 -1.36 14.36
C ILE A 545 -22.66 0.03 14.38
N LEU A 546 -21.74 0.17 13.36
CA LEU A 546 -21.10 1.48 13.18
C LEU A 546 -21.58 2.10 11.86
N ILE A 547 -22.31 3.31 12.01
CA ILE A 547 -22.86 3.87 10.76
C ILE A 547 -22.42 5.33 10.66
N TRP A 548 -22.40 5.82 9.39
CA TRP A 548 -21.99 7.23 9.15
C TRP A 548 -23.07 8.19 9.68
N GLU A 549 -22.61 9.17 10.51
CA GLU A 549 -23.51 10.26 10.93
C GLU A 549 -23.52 11.35 9.86
N GLU A 550 -24.59 11.34 9.15
CA GLU A 550 -24.63 12.21 7.95
C GLU A 550 -24.83 13.67 8.38
N THR A 551 -24.29 14.57 7.49
CA THR A 551 -24.64 15.99 7.66
C THR A 551 -26.03 16.26 7.08
N LYS A 552 -27.02 16.55 8.02
CA LYS A 552 -28.47 16.53 7.67
C LYS A 552 -28.76 17.54 6.55
N PHE A 553 -27.95 18.66 6.47
CA PHE A 553 -28.28 19.65 5.43
C PHE A 553 -27.87 19.15 4.05
N VAL A 554 -26.91 18.11 4.05
CA VAL A 554 -26.39 17.64 2.74
C VAL A 554 -27.11 16.34 2.35
N LEU A 555 -27.37 15.46 3.24
CA LEU A 555 -28.01 14.17 2.98
C LEU A 555 -28.55 13.61 4.30
N ASP A 556 -29.85 13.35 4.25
CA ASP A 556 -30.46 12.77 5.47
C ASP A 556 -30.84 11.29 5.21
N LEU A 557 -30.00 10.44 5.83
CA LEU A 557 -30.26 8.99 5.62
C LEU A 557 -31.05 8.43 6.80
N GLY A 558 -31.28 9.21 7.78
CA GLY A 558 -32.11 8.79 8.94
C GLY A 558 -31.29 7.97 9.94
N SER A 559 -29.95 8.24 9.96
CA SER A 559 -29.07 7.39 10.81
C SER A 559 -29.46 7.53 12.30
N LYS A 560 -29.99 8.75 12.71
CA LYS A 560 -30.41 8.92 14.13
C LYS A 560 -31.61 8.01 14.43
N LEU A 561 -32.53 8.02 13.50
CA LEU A 561 -33.70 7.15 13.68
C LEU A 561 -33.30 5.66 13.67
N VAL A 562 -32.44 5.31 12.82
CA VAL A 562 -31.97 3.91 12.78
C VAL A 562 -31.38 3.49 14.13
N ARG A 563 -30.55 4.38 14.66
CA ARG A 563 -29.98 4.03 15.97
C ARG A 563 -31.08 3.83 17.02
N SER A 564 -32.01 4.81 17.03
CA SER A 564 -33.08 4.70 18.05
C SER A 564 -33.89 3.42 17.86
N LEU A 565 -34.19 3.03 16.66
CA LEU A 565 -35.03 1.84 16.38
C LEU A 565 -34.29 0.55 16.75
N LEU A 566 -33.07 0.44 16.30
CA LEU A 566 -32.36 -0.85 16.52
C LEU A 566 -32.01 -1.04 17.99
N GLU A 567 -31.71 0.08 18.67
CA GLU A 567 -31.33 -0.11 20.10
C GLU A 567 -32.57 -0.36 20.95
N ARG A 568 -33.76 0.22 20.50
CA ARG A 568 -35.00 -0.09 21.23
C ARG A 568 -35.40 -1.56 21.05
N LEU A 569 -35.06 -2.14 19.87
CA LEU A 569 -35.42 -3.55 19.56
C LEU A 569 -34.58 -4.52 20.39
N GLY A 570 -33.36 -4.22 20.71
CA GLY A 570 -32.44 -5.20 21.34
C GLY A 570 -31.67 -4.55 22.49
N LYS A 571 -32.42 -3.78 23.44
CA LYS A 571 -31.98 -2.77 24.46
C LYS A 571 -30.67 -3.20 25.12
N ARG A 572 -30.28 -4.59 25.07
CA ARG A 572 -29.02 -4.87 25.82
C ARG A 572 -27.94 -5.38 24.86
N ASN A 573 -28.33 -5.93 23.73
CA ASN A 573 -27.28 -6.67 22.97
C ASN A 573 -27.06 -6.03 21.60
N ILE A 574 -27.90 -4.88 21.32
CA ILE A 574 -27.63 -4.16 20.07
C ILE A 574 -27.18 -2.74 20.41
N LYS A 575 -25.95 -2.47 19.91
CA LYS A 575 -25.42 -1.11 20.14
C LYS A 575 -25.03 -0.49 18.79
N VAL A 576 -25.47 0.83 18.71
CA VAL A 576 -25.21 1.51 17.43
C VAL A 576 -24.48 2.83 17.71
N ILE A 577 -23.26 2.99 16.97
CA ILE A 577 -22.57 4.27 17.08
C ILE A 577 -22.65 4.99 15.73
N ARG A 578 -23.04 6.26 15.84
CA ARG A 578 -22.96 7.13 14.63
C ARG A 578 -21.70 8.00 14.69
N HIS A 579 -20.93 8.00 13.56
CA HIS A 579 -19.67 8.76 13.50
C HIS A 579 -19.43 9.22 12.05
N PRO A 580 -18.95 10.58 12.10
CA PRO A 580 -18.36 11.47 13.12
C PRO A 580 -19.39 12.42 13.73
N HIS A 581 -19.25 12.85 14.97
CA HIS A 581 -20.24 13.71 15.66
C HIS A 581 -20.05 15.17 15.25
N LEU A 582 -18.85 15.67 14.91
CA LEU A 582 -18.73 17.12 14.61
C LEU A 582 -17.91 17.31 13.33
N LEU A 583 -16.66 16.85 13.23
CA LEU A 583 -15.81 17.05 12.05
C LEU A 583 -15.12 15.72 11.68
N PRO A 584 -14.89 15.70 10.39
CA PRO A 584 -15.19 16.56 9.24
C PRO A 584 -16.64 16.39 8.75
N LEU A 585 -17.17 17.55 8.14
CA LEU A 585 -18.59 17.59 7.72
C LEU A 585 -18.73 17.00 6.31
N TYR A 586 -17.59 16.75 5.62
CA TYR A 586 -17.78 16.45 4.18
C TYR A 586 -17.46 14.98 3.90
N TRP A 587 -16.69 14.33 4.80
CA TRP A 587 -16.27 12.96 4.45
C TRP A 587 -17.16 11.95 5.20
N SER A 588 -17.09 10.74 4.65
CA SER A 588 -17.99 9.73 5.25
C SER A 588 -17.22 8.46 5.60
N HIS A 589 -17.85 7.75 6.53
CA HIS A 589 -17.44 6.34 6.63
C HIS A 589 -18.07 5.50 5.52
N HIS A 590 -17.19 4.95 4.58
CA HIS A 590 -17.78 4.38 3.34
C HIS A 590 -17.43 2.90 3.23
N GLN A 591 -17.06 2.33 4.39
CA GLN A 591 -16.79 0.87 4.37
C GLN A 591 -18.10 0.11 4.59
N LYS A 592 -18.24 -1.00 3.90
CA LYS A 592 -19.38 -1.92 4.11
C LYS A 592 -18.85 -3.29 4.57
N ILE A 593 -19.07 -3.42 5.93
CA ILE A 593 -18.40 -4.59 6.54
C ILE A 593 -19.44 -5.34 7.38
N ILE A 594 -19.39 -6.65 7.21
CA ILE A 594 -20.09 -7.51 8.17
C ILE A 594 -19.14 -8.59 8.68
N VAL A 595 -19.03 -8.60 10.00
CA VAL A 595 -18.16 -9.64 10.59
C VAL A 595 -19.00 -10.47 11.57
N VAL A 596 -18.97 -11.79 11.35
CA VAL A 596 -19.72 -12.67 12.26
C VAL A 596 -18.73 -13.53 13.07
N ASP A 597 -18.78 -13.27 14.36
CA ASP A 597 -18.00 -14.05 15.34
C ASP A 597 -16.50 -13.90 15.09
N GLN A 598 -16.13 -12.76 14.42
CA GLN A 598 -14.72 -12.42 14.11
C GLN A 598 -14.03 -13.56 13.35
N ALA A 599 -14.88 -14.38 12.65
CA ALA A 599 -14.30 -15.55 11.93
C ALA A 599 -14.59 -15.40 10.43
N ILE A 600 -15.74 -14.92 10.15
CA ILE A 600 -16.05 -14.71 8.73
C ILE A 600 -16.41 -13.23 8.51
N ALA A 601 -15.87 -12.74 7.38
CA ALA A 601 -16.15 -11.31 7.14
C ALA A 601 -16.59 -11.13 5.68
N LEU A 602 -17.55 -10.21 5.53
CA LEU A 602 -17.96 -9.79 4.18
C LEU A 602 -17.57 -8.33 3.95
N ILE A 603 -16.85 -8.09 2.77
CA ILE A 603 -16.51 -6.69 2.41
C ILE A 603 -16.80 -6.49 0.92
N GLY A 604 -17.04 -5.31 0.48
CA GLY A 604 -17.32 -4.96 -0.94
C GLY A 604 -18.03 -3.61 -1.04
N GLY A 605 -18.90 -3.54 -2.10
CA GLY A 605 -19.54 -2.23 -2.37
C GLY A 605 -21.02 -2.25 -1.94
N GLN A 606 -21.47 -3.44 -1.19
CA GLN A 606 -22.92 -3.57 -0.95
C GLN A 606 -23.27 -3.11 0.47
N ASP A 607 -24.09 -2.04 0.53
CA ASP A 607 -24.69 -1.67 1.84
C ASP A 607 -25.92 -2.52 2.15
N LEU A 608 -26.23 -2.62 3.48
CA LEU A 608 -27.54 -3.22 3.82
C LEU A 608 -28.65 -2.19 3.70
N GLY A 609 -28.83 -1.81 2.36
CA GLY A 609 -29.79 -0.70 2.17
C GLY A 609 -30.62 -0.91 0.90
N TYR A 610 -31.70 -0.04 0.81
CA TYR A 610 -32.64 -0.15 -0.32
C TYR A 610 -31.93 0.13 -1.65
N GLY A 611 -32.42 -0.58 -2.71
CA GLY A 611 -31.92 -0.35 -4.08
C GLY A 611 -30.68 -1.18 -4.39
N ARG A 612 -30.19 -1.95 -3.36
CA ARG A 612 -28.91 -2.66 -3.60
C ARG A 612 -29.20 -4.10 -4.02
N TYR A 613 -30.43 -4.58 -3.68
CA TYR A 613 -30.73 -5.99 -4.09
C TYR A 613 -30.91 -6.04 -5.61
N GLU A 614 -30.16 -7.04 -6.23
CA GLU A 614 -30.26 -7.15 -7.70
C GLU A 614 -30.03 -8.60 -8.12
N THR A 615 -30.80 -8.98 -9.20
CA THR A 615 -30.52 -10.28 -9.85
C THR A 615 -29.71 -10.07 -11.13
N ASP A 616 -29.38 -11.22 -11.77
CA ASP A 616 -28.53 -11.10 -12.99
C ASP A 616 -29.37 -10.68 -14.20
N SER A 617 -30.75 -10.51 -13.88
CA SER A 617 -31.61 -10.14 -15.03
C SER A 617 -31.74 -8.61 -15.15
N PHE A 618 -31.43 -7.85 -14.09
CA PHE A 618 -31.50 -6.37 -14.08
C PHE A 618 -32.85 -5.89 -14.58
N ASN A 619 -33.90 -6.54 -14.04
CA ASN A 619 -35.25 -6.13 -14.47
C ASN A 619 -35.51 -4.66 -14.14
N LEU A 620 -36.27 -3.97 -15.10
CA LEU A 620 -36.53 -2.51 -14.91
C LEU A 620 -37.91 -2.28 -14.30
N MET A 621 -38.84 -3.25 -14.60
CA MET A 621 -40.21 -3.00 -14.09
C MET A 621 -40.57 -4.09 -13.08
N ASP A 622 -41.38 -3.67 -12.06
CA ASP A 622 -41.90 -4.60 -11.02
C ASP A 622 -43.22 -4.02 -10.48
N PRO A 623 -44.22 -4.11 -11.35
CA PRO A 623 -45.47 -3.39 -11.05
C PRO A 623 -46.14 -3.92 -9.77
N ASN A 624 -45.86 -5.23 -9.47
CA ASN A 624 -46.57 -5.75 -8.28
C ASN A 624 -45.66 -5.72 -7.05
N GLY A 625 -44.46 -5.29 -7.23
CA GLY A 625 -43.56 -5.09 -6.09
C GLY A 625 -43.15 -6.42 -5.44
N VAL A 626 -43.13 -7.49 -6.29
CA VAL A 626 -42.80 -8.81 -5.69
C VAL A 626 -41.29 -8.90 -5.44
N MET A 627 -40.57 -8.42 -6.33
CA MET A 627 -39.10 -8.58 -6.20
C MET A 627 -38.48 -7.36 -5.49
N TYR A 628 -39.05 -6.20 -5.75
CA TYR A 628 -38.48 -4.97 -5.15
C TYR A 628 -39.60 -4.21 -4.44
N PRO A 629 -39.92 -4.63 -3.23
CA PRO A 629 -41.04 -4.00 -2.50
C PRO A 629 -40.65 -2.65 -1.90
N GLY A 630 -41.73 -1.78 -1.86
CA GLY A 630 -41.59 -0.48 -1.16
C GLY A 630 -40.41 0.34 -1.67
N PRO A 631 -39.54 0.75 -0.76
CA PRO A 631 -38.44 1.69 -1.05
C PRO A 631 -37.28 1.01 -1.77
N ASP A 632 -37.45 -0.38 -1.97
CA ASP A 632 -36.39 -1.08 -2.71
C ASP A 632 -36.50 -0.81 -4.22
N TYR A 633 -37.74 -0.40 -4.63
CA TYR A 633 -37.89 0.03 -6.04
C TYR A 633 -37.52 1.51 -6.18
N GLN A 634 -36.25 1.76 -6.71
CA GLN A 634 -35.80 3.17 -6.69
C GLN A 634 -34.99 3.46 -7.97
N ASN A 635 -35.04 4.72 -8.23
CA ASN A 635 -34.25 5.29 -9.34
C ASN A 635 -33.84 6.73 -8.99
N THR A 636 -32.57 6.81 -8.70
CA THR A 636 -32.10 8.12 -8.18
C THR A 636 -31.95 9.12 -9.31
N SER A 637 -31.97 8.63 -10.53
CA SER A 637 -31.91 9.60 -11.66
C SER A 637 -33.26 10.29 -11.87
N ILE A 638 -34.33 9.74 -11.31
CA ILE A 638 -35.68 10.35 -11.47
C ILE A 638 -36.07 11.05 -10.18
N ASN A 639 -35.83 10.41 -9.14
CA ASN A 639 -36.15 11.05 -7.84
C ASN A 639 -34.96 10.93 -6.89
N SER A 640 -34.33 12.13 -6.74
CA SER A 640 -33.06 12.17 -5.95
C SER A 640 -33.35 12.26 -4.46
N ASN A 641 -34.68 12.52 -4.02
CA ASN A 641 -35.06 12.62 -2.59
C ASN A 641 -35.57 11.28 -2.05
N SER A 642 -35.20 10.15 -2.74
CA SER A 642 -35.83 8.85 -2.42
C SER A 642 -35.03 8.10 -1.35
N LEU A 643 -33.91 8.79 -0.83
CA LEU A 643 -33.13 7.93 0.09
C LEU A 643 -33.59 8.16 1.53
N LYS A 644 -34.68 7.50 1.85
CA LYS A 644 -35.14 7.58 3.26
C LYS A 644 -35.09 6.19 3.90
N THR A 645 -34.48 6.18 5.15
CA THR A 645 -34.11 4.93 5.86
C THR A 645 -35.36 4.28 6.45
N ILE A 646 -36.52 5.04 6.58
CA ILE A 646 -37.70 4.38 7.19
C ILE A 646 -38.95 4.82 6.41
N SER A 647 -39.04 4.31 5.18
CA SER A 647 -40.30 4.52 4.45
C SER A 647 -40.80 3.19 3.88
N ASP A 648 -42.12 2.98 4.18
CA ASP A 648 -42.70 1.75 3.58
C ASP A 648 -43.26 2.06 2.18
N GLN A 649 -43.00 3.37 1.82
CA GLN A 649 -43.66 3.72 0.54
C GLN A 649 -42.65 3.78 -0.60
N CYS A 650 -43.17 3.40 -1.70
CA CYS A 650 -42.39 3.52 -2.95
C CYS A 650 -42.44 4.96 -3.46
N SER A 651 -41.24 5.48 -3.77
CA SER A 651 -41.19 6.90 -4.20
C SER A 651 -41.45 7.02 -5.70
N LEU A 652 -41.53 5.88 -6.38
CA LEU A 652 -41.75 5.93 -7.83
C LEU A 652 -43.09 5.26 -8.17
N ASP A 653 -43.69 5.85 -9.23
CA ASP A 653 -44.84 5.12 -9.82
C ASP A 653 -44.37 3.90 -10.63
N ARG A 654 -44.65 2.66 -10.15
CA ARG A 654 -44.06 1.40 -10.70
C ARG A 654 -44.63 1.09 -12.08
N GLN A 655 -45.74 1.77 -12.33
CA GLN A 655 -46.36 1.46 -13.63
C GLN A 655 -45.81 2.39 -14.73
N LYS A 656 -45.16 3.41 -14.28
CA LYS A 656 -44.78 4.39 -15.33
C LYS A 656 -43.27 4.63 -15.32
N GLN A 657 -42.71 4.27 -14.18
CA GLN A 657 -41.28 4.66 -14.06
C GLN A 657 -40.44 3.43 -13.71
N PRO A 658 -39.33 3.30 -14.51
CA PRO A 658 -38.49 2.12 -14.27
C PRO A 658 -37.52 2.34 -13.09
N ARG A 659 -37.26 1.27 -12.38
CA ARG A 659 -36.17 1.39 -11.39
C ARG A 659 -34.79 1.40 -12.09
N MET A 660 -33.83 1.84 -11.38
CA MET A 660 -32.45 1.76 -11.89
C MET A 660 -31.74 0.52 -11.33
N PRO A 661 -31.37 -0.44 -12.20
CA PRO A 661 -30.68 -1.66 -11.72
C PRO A 661 -29.34 -1.33 -11.06
N TRP A 662 -28.94 -2.26 -10.16
CA TRP A 662 -27.73 -2.05 -9.34
C TRP A 662 -26.77 -3.22 -9.56
N HIS A 663 -25.62 -2.90 -10.18
CA HIS A 663 -24.59 -3.95 -10.38
C HIS A 663 -23.41 -3.72 -9.44
N ASP A 664 -23.03 -4.80 -8.65
CA ASP A 664 -21.92 -4.65 -7.66
C ASP A 664 -21.26 -6.02 -7.43
N VAL A 665 -19.99 -5.91 -6.80
CA VAL A 665 -19.26 -7.16 -6.52
C VAL A 665 -18.75 -7.11 -5.07
N SER A 666 -18.95 -8.30 -4.39
CA SER A 666 -18.45 -8.39 -3.00
C SER A 666 -17.84 -9.78 -2.75
N ILE A 667 -17.14 -9.87 -1.58
CA ILE A 667 -16.52 -11.17 -1.27
C ILE A 667 -16.76 -11.48 0.22
N SER A 668 -16.70 -12.80 0.51
CA SER A 668 -16.57 -13.20 1.93
C SER A 668 -15.26 -13.95 2.15
N LEU A 669 -14.70 -13.64 3.28
CA LEU A 669 -13.43 -14.32 3.60
C LEU A 669 -13.44 -14.80 5.06
N ASP A 670 -12.61 -15.94 5.25
CA ASP A 670 -12.57 -16.49 6.63
C ASP A 670 -11.12 -16.42 7.17
N GLY A 671 -11.00 -16.88 8.41
CA GLY A 671 -9.66 -17.05 8.99
C GLY A 671 -9.06 -15.70 9.43
N GLN A 672 -7.74 -15.67 9.28
CA GLN A 672 -7.00 -14.49 9.81
C GLN A 672 -7.35 -13.23 9.00
N ALA A 673 -7.69 -13.41 7.74
CA ALA A 673 -8.07 -12.19 6.97
C ALA A 673 -9.38 -11.61 7.51
N ALA A 674 -10.35 -12.51 7.90
CA ALA A 674 -11.60 -12.00 8.52
C ALA A 674 -11.31 -11.30 9.85
N ARG A 675 -10.34 -11.79 10.50
CA ARG A 675 -9.97 -11.15 11.78
C ARG A 675 -9.36 -9.76 11.55
N ASP A 676 -8.58 -9.67 10.46
CA ASP A 676 -8.02 -8.32 10.16
C ASP A 676 -9.15 -7.33 9.84
N VAL A 677 -10.26 -7.85 9.21
CA VAL A 677 -11.40 -6.95 8.98
C VAL A 677 -12.03 -6.56 10.34
N ALA A 678 -12.09 -7.54 11.30
CA ALA A 678 -12.62 -7.25 12.66
C ALA A 678 -11.75 -6.22 13.39
N VAL A 679 -10.40 -6.39 13.18
CA VAL A 679 -9.49 -5.43 13.85
C VAL A 679 -9.79 -4.02 13.33
N ASN A 680 -9.98 -3.93 11.99
CA ASN A 680 -10.34 -2.60 11.45
C ASN A 680 -11.64 -2.08 12.09
N PHE A 681 -12.65 -2.92 12.24
CA PHE A 681 -13.93 -2.48 12.85
C PHE A 681 -13.74 -2.10 14.32
N ILE A 682 -13.07 -2.94 15.06
CA ILE A 682 -12.88 -2.70 16.51
C ILE A 682 -12.11 -1.40 16.74
N GLN A 683 -11.10 -1.23 15.90
CA GLN A 683 -10.35 0.03 16.05
C GLN A 683 -11.27 1.24 15.85
N ARG A 684 -12.05 1.20 14.90
CA ARG A 684 -12.93 2.36 14.62
C ARG A 684 -14.02 2.48 15.67
N TRP A 685 -14.57 1.38 16.05
CA TRP A 685 -15.57 1.40 17.13
C TRP A 685 -15.02 2.08 18.39
N ASN A 686 -13.85 1.59 18.76
CA ASN A 686 -13.30 2.15 20.03
C ASN A 686 -12.93 3.62 19.87
N HIS A 687 -12.46 3.92 18.65
CA HIS A 687 -12.16 5.36 18.41
C HIS A 687 -13.45 6.19 18.42
N ALA A 688 -14.47 5.76 17.75
CA ALA A 688 -15.74 6.50 17.73
C ALA A 688 -16.32 6.64 19.14
N LYS A 689 -16.22 5.55 19.85
CA LYS A 689 -16.70 5.64 21.25
C LYS A 689 -15.96 6.73 22.02
N ASP A 690 -14.67 6.82 21.83
CA ASP A 690 -13.87 7.78 22.61
C ASP A 690 -14.05 9.20 22.07
N SER A 691 -14.48 9.32 20.90
CA SER A 691 -14.59 10.66 20.30
C SER A 691 -15.82 11.39 20.83
N ASN A 692 -16.77 10.64 21.45
CA ASN A 692 -17.96 11.28 22.06
C ASN A 692 -18.35 10.54 23.34
N PRO A 693 -17.50 10.75 24.36
CA PRO A 693 -17.69 9.99 25.60
C PRO A 693 -19.00 10.38 26.31
N ARG A 694 -19.55 11.59 26.00
CA ARG A 694 -20.80 12.00 26.68
C ARG A 694 -21.97 11.10 26.27
N VAL A 695 -21.87 10.60 25.04
CA VAL A 695 -23.03 9.82 24.53
C VAL A 695 -22.73 8.32 24.67
N TYR A 696 -21.45 7.95 24.49
CA TYR A 696 -21.24 6.48 24.33
C TYR A 696 -20.42 5.94 25.49
N LYS A 697 -20.32 6.66 26.58
CA LYS A 697 -19.50 6.25 27.74
C LYS A 697 -19.92 4.85 28.23
N LYS A 698 -21.19 4.48 28.11
CA LYS A 698 -21.67 3.19 28.67
C LYS A 698 -21.52 2.07 27.64
N TYR A 699 -21.18 2.50 26.38
CA TYR A 699 -20.97 1.43 25.38
C TYR A 699 -19.67 0.66 25.66
N PRO A 700 -19.61 -0.66 25.31
CA PRO A 700 -18.44 -1.47 25.67
C PRO A 700 -17.28 -1.24 24.68
N TYR A 701 -16.06 -1.30 25.27
CA TYR A 701 -14.91 -1.45 24.35
C TYR A 701 -14.89 -2.85 23.72
N LEU A 702 -14.54 -2.79 22.42
CA LEU A 702 -14.47 -4.13 21.77
C LEU A 702 -13.01 -4.60 21.70
N MET A 703 -12.90 -6.01 21.61
CA MET A 703 -11.53 -6.60 21.51
C MET A 703 -11.58 -7.83 20.60
N ILE A 704 -10.35 -8.12 20.30
CA ILE A 704 -10.29 -9.37 19.49
C ILE A 704 -10.53 -10.58 20.40
N SER A 705 -11.40 -11.49 19.89
CA SER A 705 -11.74 -12.67 20.70
C SER A 705 -10.53 -13.59 20.90
N LYS A 706 -10.43 -14.22 22.22
CA LYS A 706 -9.32 -15.14 22.56
C LYS A 706 -9.61 -16.55 22.01
N GLU A 707 -10.89 -16.69 21.57
CA GLU A 707 -11.21 -18.05 21.06
C GLU A 707 -10.44 -18.36 19.78
N ASP A 708 -9.81 -19.66 19.80
CA ASP A 708 -9.00 -20.08 18.63
C ASP A 708 -9.85 -20.06 17.34
N LEU A 709 -9.32 -19.39 16.31
CA LEU A 709 -9.96 -19.35 14.97
C LEU A 709 -10.44 -20.74 14.54
N GLN A 710 -9.71 -21.84 15.11
CA GLN A 710 -10.05 -23.24 14.76
C GLN A 710 -11.36 -23.66 15.41
N HIS A 711 -11.75 -23.14 16.56
CA HIS A 711 -13.02 -23.44 17.25
C HIS A 711 -14.19 -22.73 16.55
N HIS A 712 -13.97 -21.61 15.83
CA HIS A 712 -15.02 -20.83 15.12
C HIS A 712 -15.28 -21.39 13.72
N HIS A 713 -14.20 -22.03 13.11
CA HIS A 713 -14.36 -22.75 11.83
C HIS A 713 -15.20 -24.02 12.01
N LEU A 714 -15.18 -24.65 13.16
CA LEU A 714 -15.93 -25.88 13.45
C LEU A 714 -17.40 -25.54 13.78
N LEU A 715 -17.74 -24.30 14.21
CA LEU A 715 -19.09 -23.89 14.62
C LEU A 715 -19.92 -23.45 13.40
N HIS A 716 -19.23 -23.24 12.24
CA HIS A 716 -19.99 -22.82 11.05
C HIS A 716 -20.04 -23.97 10.04
N LYS A 717 -19.45 -25.28 10.35
CA LYS A 717 -19.45 -26.46 9.46
C LYS A 717 -20.42 -27.50 10.00
N HIS A 718 -21.57 -27.11 10.72
CA HIS A 718 -22.52 -28.24 10.93
C HIS A 718 -23.31 -28.50 9.64
N HIS A 719 -22.60 -28.55 8.37
CA HIS A 719 -23.24 -29.40 7.34
C HIS A 719 -22.18 -30.05 6.45
N ASN A 720 -21.25 -31.00 7.00
CA ASN A 720 -20.67 -32.19 6.34
C ASN A 720 -19.25 -32.44 6.87
N LEU A 721 -19.07 -33.21 7.95
CA LEU A 721 -18.04 -34.07 8.58
C LEU A 721 -16.83 -34.27 7.66
N GLN A 722 -16.26 -33.20 6.77
CA GLN A 722 -14.91 -33.43 6.20
C GLN A 722 -13.96 -32.36 6.69
N GLU A 723 -12.89 -32.66 7.48
CA GLU A 723 -11.76 -31.79 7.86
C GLU A 723 -11.74 -30.49 7.03
N PRO A 724 -11.80 -29.24 7.70
CA PRO A 724 -11.78 -27.93 6.98
C PRO A 724 -10.68 -27.87 5.93
N LYS A 725 -11.05 -27.97 4.61
CA LYS A 725 -10.05 -27.77 3.54
C LYS A 725 -9.49 -26.34 3.59
N LEU A 726 -8.22 -26.22 3.95
CA LEU A 726 -7.54 -24.91 3.92
C LEU A 726 -7.73 -24.23 2.56
N GLY A 727 -8.16 -22.88 2.66
CA GLY A 727 -8.31 -22.08 1.42
C GLY A 727 -7.00 -21.96 0.64
N THR A 728 -7.11 -21.58 -0.59
CA THR A 728 -5.90 -21.51 -1.46
C THR A 728 -5.49 -20.06 -1.67
N CYS A 729 -6.18 -19.14 -1.13
CA CYS A 729 -5.93 -17.73 -1.51
C CYS A 729 -5.05 -17.06 -0.45
N LYS A 730 -4.15 -16.24 -0.99
CA LYS A 730 -3.38 -15.28 -0.18
C LYS A 730 -4.05 -13.89 -0.26
N VAL A 731 -4.41 -13.38 1.02
CA VAL A 731 -5.20 -12.14 1.00
C VAL A 731 -4.51 -11.11 1.92
N GLN A 732 -4.45 -9.89 1.40
CA GLN A 732 -4.01 -8.79 2.28
C GLN A 732 -5.07 -7.67 2.27
N LEU A 733 -5.45 -7.30 3.52
CA LEU A 733 -6.43 -6.18 3.60
C LEU A 733 -5.70 -4.84 3.51
N VAL A 734 -6.30 -3.95 2.70
CA VAL A 734 -5.78 -2.57 2.57
C VAL A 734 -6.94 -1.59 2.83
N ARG A 735 -6.55 -0.37 3.25
CA ARG A 735 -7.66 0.51 3.66
C ARG A 735 -7.21 1.97 3.51
N SER A 736 -8.22 2.92 3.54
CA SER A 736 -8.01 4.37 3.65
C SER A 736 -8.60 4.88 4.97
N VAL A 737 -7.70 5.25 5.87
CA VAL A 737 -8.17 5.78 7.17
C VAL A 737 -7.16 6.83 7.66
N CYS A 738 -7.67 7.66 8.55
CA CYS A 738 -6.74 8.64 9.17
C CYS A 738 -7.22 8.98 10.58
N GLY A 739 -6.68 10.09 11.07
CA GLY A 739 -6.92 10.50 12.48
C GLY A 739 -8.41 10.63 12.79
N TRP A 740 -9.22 11.24 11.81
CA TRP A 740 -10.64 11.48 12.19
C TRP A 740 -11.46 10.17 12.11
N SER A 741 -11.09 9.25 11.22
CA SER A 741 -11.96 8.08 10.98
C SER A 741 -11.56 6.91 11.88
N ALA A 742 -10.23 6.71 12.22
CA ALA A 742 -9.87 5.48 12.99
C ALA A 742 -8.90 5.84 14.11
N GLY A 743 -8.60 7.20 14.31
CA GLY A 743 -7.68 7.58 15.41
C GLY A 743 -6.25 7.07 15.19
N GLN A 744 -5.80 7.01 13.82
CA GLN A 744 -4.41 6.58 13.52
C GLN A 744 -3.84 7.46 12.41
N PRO A 745 -2.45 7.27 12.22
CA PRO A 745 -1.87 8.06 11.11
C PRO A 745 -2.46 7.67 9.75
N LEU A 746 -2.20 8.56 8.84
CA LEU A 746 -2.77 8.40 7.48
C LEU A 746 -2.32 7.06 6.87
N GLU A 747 -3.37 6.34 6.53
CA GLU A 747 -3.10 5.12 5.73
C GLU A 747 -3.87 5.20 4.40
N ASN A 748 -3.07 5.13 3.30
CA ASN A 748 -3.71 5.07 1.96
C ASN A 748 -3.19 3.86 1.19
N SER A 749 -3.21 2.71 1.85
CA SER A 749 -2.64 1.46 1.28
C SER A 749 -3.47 1.01 0.07
N ILE A 750 -4.75 1.40 -0.07
CA ILE A 750 -5.55 1.03 -1.26
C ILE A 750 -4.97 1.74 -2.48
N TYR A 751 -4.71 3.06 -2.33
CA TYR A 751 -4.13 3.85 -3.43
C TYR A 751 -2.79 3.27 -3.88
N ARG A 752 -1.99 2.87 -2.93
CA ARG A 752 -0.65 2.31 -3.26
C ARG A 752 -0.81 0.95 -3.97
N ALA A 753 -1.78 0.18 -3.50
CA ALA A 753 -1.99 -1.12 -4.16
C ALA A 753 -2.46 -0.92 -5.61
N TYR A 754 -3.37 0.06 -5.86
CA TYR A 754 -3.79 0.33 -7.24
C TYR A 754 -2.56 0.66 -8.12
N LEU A 755 -1.66 1.58 -7.65
CA LEU A 755 -0.53 2.02 -8.50
C LEU A 755 0.45 0.86 -8.74
N HIS A 756 0.70 0.15 -7.63
CA HIS A 756 1.66 -0.97 -7.77
C HIS A 756 1.13 -2.03 -8.75
N LEU A 757 -0.18 -2.41 -8.61
CA LEU A 757 -0.70 -3.52 -9.45
C LEU A 757 -0.79 -3.08 -10.92
N ILE A 758 -1.10 -1.83 -11.17
CA ILE A 758 -1.11 -1.35 -12.57
C ILE A 758 0.31 -1.37 -13.14
N ASP A 759 1.22 -0.95 -12.32
CA ASP A 759 2.62 -0.84 -12.80
C ASP A 759 3.19 -2.22 -13.15
N ILE A 760 2.81 -3.27 -12.35
CA ILE A 760 3.51 -4.57 -12.58
C ILE A 760 2.65 -5.42 -13.52
N SER A 761 1.53 -4.86 -14.02
CA SER A 761 0.71 -5.69 -14.92
C SER A 761 1.44 -5.96 -16.24
N GLN A 762 1.12 -7.21 -16.80
CA GLN A 762 1.92 -7.64 -17.99
C GLN A 762 0.98 -7.81 -19.19
N HIS A 763 -0.29 -8.15 -18.96
CA HIS A 763 -1.08 -8.58 -20.14
C HIS A 763 -2.34 -7.71 -20.24
N TYR A 764 -3.17 -7.59 -19.16
CA TYR A 764 -4.36 -6.74 -19.26
C TYR A 764 -4.80 -6.31 -17.86
N ILE A 765 -5.62 -5.25 -17.91
CA ILE A 765 -6.27 -4.77 -16.67
C ILE A 765 -7.76 -4.64 -16.94
N TYR A 766 -8.58 -5.25 -16.00
CA TYR A 766 -10.03 -5.08 -16.06
C TYR A 766 -10.52 -4.32 -14.82
N ILE A 767 -11.27 -3.17 -15.08
CA ILE A 767 -11.70 -2.31 -13.96
C ILE A 767 -13.22 -2.12 -14.06
N GLN A 768 -13.96 -2.49 -12.93
CA GLN A 768 -15.34 -2.00 -12.71
C GLN A 768 -15.39 -1.05 -11.51
N ASN A 769 -15.80 0.17 -11.89
CA ASN A 769 -15.79 1.13 -10.77
C ASN A 769 -16.91 2.16 -10.96
N GLN A 770 -17.43 2.60 -9.76
CA GLN A 770 -18.52 3.59 -9.81
C GLN A 770 -18.01 4.93 -10.34
N PHE A 771 -16.75 5.25 -9.93
CA PHE A 771 -16.18 6.52 -10.42
C PHE A 771 -14.83 6.26 -11.08
N PHE A 772 -14.56 7.15 -12.06
CA PHE A 772 -13.19 7.19 -12.63
C PHE A 772 -12.76 8.64 -12.79
N ILE A 773 -12.42 9.22 -11.66
CA ILE A 773 -11.96 10.63 -11.62
C ILE A 773 -10.50 10.65 -11.14
N SER A 774 -9.64 10.88 -12.13
CA SER A 774 -8.17 10.86 -11.87
C SER A 774 -7.45 11.79 -12.85
N SER A 775 -6.17 11.97 -12.64
CA SER A 775 -5.47 12.91 -13.53
C SER A 775 -4.19 12.27 -14.08
N ILE A 776 -3.78 12.78 -15.37
CA ILE A 776 -2.50 12.37 -15.99
C ILE A 776 -1.49 13.52 -15.83
N GLY A 777 -0.74 13.74 -14.62
CA GLY A 777 0.27 14.83 -14.55
C GLY A 777 -0.10 15.83 -13.45
N GLN A 778 0.64 17.13 -13.39
CA GLN A 778 0.72 18.12 -12.28
C GLN A 778 -0.57 18.93 -12.19
N LEU A 779 -1.82 18.34 -12.80
CA LEU A 779 -3.01 19.19 -12.52
C LEU A 779 -3.25 19.31 -11.01
N SER A 780 -3.70 20.67 -10.43
CA SER A 780 -4.04 21.10 -9.05
C SER A 780 -5.20 20.26 -8.49
N HIS A 781 -5.92 19.11 -9.42
CA HIS A 781 -7.04 18.26 -8.98
C HIS A 781 -7.69 17.58 -10.20
N PRO A 782 -7.99 16.38 -10.00
CA PRO A 782 -7.79 15.45 -8.86
C PRO A 782 -6.33 15.03 -8.72
N ASN A 783 -5.89 14.61 -7.40
CA ASN A 783 -4.48 14.35 -7.04
C ASN A 783 -4.10 12.88 -7.26
N ASN A 784 -5.13 12.05 -7.18
CA ASN A 784 -4.69 10.64 -7.31
C ASN A 784 -4.17 10.37 -8.73
N GLN A 785 -3.22 9.36 -8.92
CA GLN A 785 -2.47 9.20 -10.19
C GLN A 785 -2.81 7.84 -10.81
N VAL A 786 -4.03 7.43 -10.56
CA VAL A 786 -4.40 6.13 -11.15
C VAL A 786 -4.46 6.27 -12.68
N ALA A 787 -5.09 7.35 -13.24
CA ALA A 787 -5.11 7.55 -14.70
C ALA A 787 -3.69 7.65 -15.27
N PHE A 788 -2.84 8.31 -14.50
CA PHE A 788 -1.44 8.41 -14.97
C PHE A 788 -0.78 7.04 -14.99
N ALA A 789 -0.99 6.27 -14.00
CA ALA A 789 -0.38 4.92 -13.97
C ALA A 789 -0.87 4.09 -15.16
N ILE A 790 -2.15 4.20 -15.51
CA ILE A 790 -2.66 3.44 -16.69
C ILE A 790 -2.01 3.99 -17.97
N TYR A 791 -2.00 5.32 -18.03
CA TYR A 791 -1.32 5.94 -19.18
C TYR A 791 0.11 5.41 -19.34
N ASN A 792 0.91 5.41 -18.21
CA ASN A 792 2.33 4.97 -18.29
C ASN A 792 2.43 3.48 -18.66
N ARG A 793 1.53 2.76 -18.18
CA ARG A 793 1.63 1.31 -18.47
C ARG A 793 1.31 1.05 -19.95
N ILE A 794 0.28 1.71 -20.48
CA ILE A 794 -0.03 1.55 -21.92
C ILE A 794 1.15 2.07 -22.76
N GLU A 795 1.65 3.22 -22.31
CA GLU A 795 2.83 3.74 -23.03
C GLU A 795 3.96 2.70 -23.07
N ARG A 796 4.24 2.11 -21.93
CA ARG A 796 5.30 1.06 -21.89
C ARG A 796 4.97 -0.07 -22.87
N ALA A 797 3.75 -0.47 -22.97
CA ALA A 797 3.37 -1.57 -23.88
C ALA A 797 3.53 -1.13 -25.35
N ILE A 798 3.18 0.13 -25.66
CA ILE A 798 3.31 0.60 -27.05
C ILE A 798 4.79 0.63 -27.45
N VAL A 799 5.59 1.16 -26.51
CA VAL A 799 7.03 1.31 -26.82
C VAL A 799 7.67 -0.07 -26.99
N ASN A 800 7.13 -1.00 -26.26
CA ASN A 800 7.77 -2.34 -26.34
C ASN A 800 7.03 -3.23 -27.33
N ASN A 801 6.09 -2.67 -28.04
CA ASN A 801 5.31 -3.44 -29.02
C ASN A 801 4.72 -4.72 -28.41
N LYS A 802 4.12 -4.56 -27.20
CA LYS A 802 3.51 -5.73 -26.52
C LYS A 802 1.98 -5.60 -26.58
N ILE A 803 1.38 -6.83 -26.68
CA ILE A 803 -0.10 -6.82 -26.62
C ILE A 803 -0.54 -6.63 -25.16
N PHE A 804 -1.19 -5.48 -24.99
CA PHE A 804 -1.68 -5.14 -23.64
C PHE A 804 -3.07 -4.47 -23.77
N ARG A 805 -4.00 -4.93 -22.83
CA ARG A 805 -5.37 -4.38 -22.95
C ARG A 805 -5.85 -3.88 -21.59
N VAL A 806 -6.57 -2.74 -21.70
CA VAL A 806 -7.22 -2.22 -20.47
C VAL A 806 -8.72 -2.09 -20.76
N PHE A 807 -9.58 -2.80 -19.84
CA PHE A 807 -11.04 -2.71 -19.94
C PHE A 807 -11.57 -1.92 -18.75
N ILE A 808 -12.33 -0.84 -19.12
CA ILE A 808 -12.93 -0.08 -18.00
C ILE A 808 -14.45 -0.06 -18.18
N VAL A 809 -15.17 -0.54 -17.07
CA VAL A 809 -16.65 -0.51 -17.10
C VAL A 809 -17.12 0.41 -15.95
N ILE A 810 -17.81 1.50 -16.33
CA ILE A 810 -18.29 2.49 -15.35
C ILE A 810 -19.71 2.90 -15.74
N PRO A 811 -20.49 3.54 -14.78
CA PRO A 811 -21.85 3.95 -15.15
C PRO A 811 -21.84 5.07 -16.20
N VAL A 812 -22.96 5.14 -16.93
CA VAL A 812 -23.07 6.25 -17.92
C VAL A 812 -22.93 7.59 -17.19
N HIS A 813 -23.54 7.78 -16.15
CA HIS A 813 -23.34 8.92 -15.24
C HIS A 813 -23.58 8.47 -13.80
N CYS A 814 -23.06 9.31 -12.83
CA CYS A 814 -23.19 8.92 -11.41
C CYS A 814 -24.65 9.05 -10.95
N GLU A 815 -24.91 8.48 -9.75
CA GLU A 815 -26.27 8.52 -9.21
C GLU A 815 -26.73 9.97 -9.01
N GLY A 816 -28.04 10.19 -9.37
CA GLY A 816 -28.62 11.54 -9.22
C GLY A 816 -29.24 12.00 -10.56
N ASP A 817 -29.98 13.12 -10.42
CA ASP A 817 -30.64 13.68 -11.62
C ASP A 817 -29.62 14.47 -12.47
N LEU A 818 -29.47 14.00 -13.73
CA LEU A 818 -28.46 14.62 -14.62
C LEU A 818 -28.70 16.11 -14.80
N TYR A 819 -29.93 16.61 -14.49
CA TYR A 819 -30.17 18.08 -14.57
C TYR A 819 -29.50 18.79 -13.39
N ASP A 820 -29.14 18.00 -12.39
CA ASP A 820 -28.42 18.62 -11.25
C ASP A 820 -26.97 18.95 -11.62
N ILE A 821 -26.52 20.11 -11.18
CA ILE A 821 -25.17 20.61 -11.55
C ILE A 821 -24.09 19.68 -10.97
N GLU A 822 -24.33 19.09 -9.77
CA GLU A 822 -23.31 18.22 -9.12
C GLU A 822 -23.09 16.94 -9.95
N VAL A 823 -24.22 16.40 -10.45
CA VAL A 823 -24.11 15.17 -11.27
C VAL A 823 -23.39 15.50 -12.59
N GLN A 824 -23.66 16.68 -13.14
CA GLN A 824 -22.98 17.07 -14.41
C GLN A 824 -21.49 17.30 -14.17
N LEU A 825 -21.17 17.82 -13.00
CA LEU A 825 -19.75 18.05 -12.68
C LEU A 825 -18.99 16.71 -12.58
N VAL A 826 -19.56 15.75 -11.88
CA VAL A 826 -18.88 14.44 -11.77
C VAL A 826 -18.76 13.81 -13.16
N ALA A 827 -19.83 13.93 -13.96
CA ALA A 827 -19.76 13.36 -15.32
C ALA A 827 -18.64 14.01 -16.13
N ASN A 828 -18.55 15.34 -15.97
CA ASN A 828 -17.49 16.05 -16.71
C ASN A 828 -16.09 15.61 -16.27
N TYR A 829 -15.82 15.49 -14.97
CA TYR A 829 -14.48 15.06 -14.52
C TYR A 829 -14.19 13.62 -14.94
N THR A 830 -15.22 12.87 -14.92
CA THR A 830 -15.00 11.49 -15.42
C THR A 830 -14.58 11.51 -16.89
N LEU A 831 -15.26 12.32 -17.69
CA LEU A 831 -14.91 12.39 -19.13
C LEU A 831 -13.50 12.96 -19.33
N LYS A 832 -13.21 13.94 -18.54
CA LYS A 832 -11.85 14.55 -18.68
C LYS A 832 -10.76 13.53 -18.31
N SER A 833 -10.99 12.77 -17.25
CA SER A 833 -9.97 11.78 -16.84
C SER A 833 -9.71 10.76 -17.96
N ILE A 834 -10.76 10.37 -18.62
CA ILE A 834 -10.62 9.33 -19.65
C ILE A 834 -10.03 9.96 -20.92
N GLN A 835 -10.53 11.11 -21.30
CA GLN A 835 -10.06 11.73 -22.55
C GLN A 835 -8.59 12.16 -22.44
N ASN A 836 -8.22 12.53 -21.24
CA ASN A 836 -6.80 12.96 -21.08
C ASN A 836 -5.84 11.80 -21.34
N ILE A 837 -6.21 10.57 -20.89
CA ILE A 837 -5.31 9.43 -21.20
C ILE A 837 -5.23 9.25 -22.72
N ARG A 838 -6.39 9.30 -23.37
CA ARG A 838 -6.42 9.04 -24.83
C ARG A 838 -5.69 10.14 -25.60
N ASN A 839 -6.02 11.37 -25.26
CA ASN A 839 -5.43 12.51 -25.99
C ASN A 839 -3.90 12.54 -25.85
N GLU A 840 -3.46 12.26 -24.58
CA GLU A 840 -1.99 12.30 -24.39
C GLU A 840 -1.31 11.14 -25.13
N LEU A 841 -1.88 10.00 -25.16
CA LEU A 841 -1.26 8.87 -25.89
C LEU A 841 -1.33 9.11 -27.40
N ARG A 842 -2.44 9.67 -27.92
CA ARG A 842 -2.55 9.92 -29.37
C ARG A 842 -1.54 10.99 -29.81
N LYS A 843 -1.42 11.95 -28.85
CA LYS A 843 -0.41 12.99 -29.16
C LYS A 843 1.00 12.39 -29.23
N LYS A 844 1.31 11.56 -28.30
CA LYS A 844 2.69 11.01 -28.25
C LYS A 844 2.89 9.94 -29.32
N PHE A 845 1.82 9.17 -29.68
CA PHE A 845 1.96 8.08 -30.68
C PHE A 845 0.85 8.23 -31.72
N PRO A 846 0.97 9.15 -32.75
CA PRO A 846 -0.10 9.48 -33.70
C PRO A 846 -0.35 8.33 -34.68
N GLU A 847 0.60 7.41 -34.80
CA GLU A 847 0.42 6.34 -35.81
C GLU A 847 -0.19 5.09 -35.17
N VAL A 848 -0.35 5.10 -33.83
CA VAL A 848 -0.83 3.90 -33.13
C VAL A 848 -2.32 4.09 -32.83
N ASP A 849 -3.04 3.02 -33.19
CA ASP A 849 -4.47 3.04 -32.80
C ASP A 849 -4.62 2.75 -31.29
N ILE A 850 -4.96 3.85 -30.55
CA ILE A 850 -4.95 3.73 -29.06
C ILE A 850 -6.12 2.84 -28.62
N ASP A 851 -7.14 2.70 -29.47
CA ASP A 851 -8.32 1.87 -29.11
C ASP A 851 -7.95 0.38 -29.04
N GLN A 852 -6.69 0.08 -29.49
CA GLN A 852 -6.25 -1.33 -29.35
C GLN A 852 -5.76 -1.61 -27.92
N TYR A 853 -5.64 -0.55 -27.10
CA TYR A 853 -5.05 -0.77 -25.75
C TYR A 853 -6.10 -0.42 -24.67
N LEU A 854 -6.98 0.54 -24.97
CA LEU A 854 -7.86 1.03 -23.90
C LEU A 854 -9.29 1.13 -24.44
N THR A 855 -10.25 0.42 -23.71
CA THR A 855 -11.67 0.54 -24.08
C THR A 855 -12.50 0.83 -22.82
N ILE A 856 -13.52 1.69 -23.04
CA ILE A 856 -14.37 2.07 -21.88
C ILE A 856 -15.82 1.72 -22.22
N HIS A 857 -16.49 1.17 -21.15
CA HIS A 857 -17.85 0.68 -21.47
C HIS A 857 -18.77 0.93 -20.27
N SER A 858 -20.11 0.90 -20.60
CA SER A 858 -21.16 0.96 -19.55
C SER A 858 -22.20 -0.14 -19.78
N LEU A 859 -23.14 -0.18 -18.83
CA LEU A 859 -24.17 -1.23 -18.98
C LEU A 859 -25.56 -0.60 -19.09
N ARG A 860 -26.43 -1.31 -19.98
CA ARG A 860 -27.81 -0.78 -20.14
C ARG A 860 -28.76 -1.93 -20.44
N ASN A 861 -29.94 -1.65 -19.87
CA ASN A 861 -30.97 -2.66 -20.16
C ASN A 861 -32.27 -2.00 -20.60
N TRP A 862 -33.16 -2.91 -21.23
CA TRP A 862 -34.48 -2.40 -21.62
C TRP A 862 -35.54 -3.47 -21.31
N GLU A 863 -36.81 -2.92 -21.15
CA GLU A 863 -37.92 -3.85 -20.86
C GLU A 863 -39.23 -3.25 -21.41
N VAL A 864 -40.15 -4.20 -21.77
CA VAL A 864 -41.46 -3.74 -22.27
C VAL A 864 -42.51 -3.95 -21.17
N TYR A 865 -43.29 -2.91 -20.99
CA TYR A 865 -44.43 -3.02 -20.08
C TYR A 865 -45.57 -2.12 -20.58
N ASN A 866 -46.83 -2.69 -20.61
CA ASN A 866 -48.03 -1.97 -21.09
C ASN A 866 -47.77 -1.27 -22.43
N GLU A 867 -47.18 -2.02 -23.42
CA GLU A 867 -46.96 -1.60 -24.82
C GLU A 867 -45.96 -0.45 -24.91
N GLN A 868 -45.25 -0.13 -23.78
CA GLN A 868 -44.17 0.88 -23.82
C GLN A 868 -42.81 0.20 -23.55
N VAL A 869 -41.85 0.81 -24.16
CA VAL A 869 -40.50 0.27 -23.96
C VAL A 869 -39.75 1.21 -23.00
N PHE A 870 -39.23 0.57 -21.92
CA PHE A 870 -38.42 1.35 -20.96
C PHE A 870 -36.94 0.95 -21.06
N THR A 871 -36.15 2.05 -20.86
CA THR A 871 -34.70 1.74 -20.84
C THR A 871 -34.04 2.53 -19.71
N GLU A 872 -33.02 1.86 -19.14
CA GLU A 872 -32.25 2.54 -18.06
C GLU A 872 -30.85 1.92 -18.00
N GLN A 873 -29.86 2.85 -17.54
CA GLN A 873 -28.53 2.24 -17.30
C GLN A 873 -28.56 1.22 -16.16
N VAL A 874 -27.73 0.21 -16.36
CA VAL A 874 -27.41 -0.61 -15.18
C VAL A 874 -26.26 0.06 -14.39
N TYR A 875 -26.67 0.50 -13.19
CA TYR A 875 -25.70 1.33 -12.46
C TYR A 875 -24.56 0.46 -11.89
N VAL A 876 -23.36 0.72 -12.45
CA VAL A 876 -22.17 -0.03 -11.98
C VAL A 876 -21.65 0.62 -10.68
N HIS A 877 -21.86 -0.10 -9.56
CA HIS A 877 -21.43 0.42 -8.24
C HIS A 877 -20.21 -0.36 -7.72
N SER A 878 -19.70 -1.29 -8.59
CA SER A 878 -18.54 -2.10 -8.17
C SER A 878 -17.29 -1.25 -8.00
N LYS A 879 -16.37 -1.74 -7.19
CA LYS A 879 -14.99 -1.23 -7.06
C LYS A 879 -14.00 -2.40 -7.14
N LEU A 880 -13.74 -2.72 -8.37
CA LEU A 880 -13.03 -3.98 -8.64
C LEU A 880 -11.95 -3.74 -9.72
N MET A 881 -10.73 -4.33 -9.42
CA MET A 881 -9.69 -4.40 -10.48
C MET A 881 -9.10 -5.80 -10.55
N ILE A 882 -9.07 -6.37 -11.77
CA ILE A 882 -8.43 -7.68 -12.01
C ILE A 882 -7.21 -7.49 -12.92
N VAL A 883 -6.06 -8.09 -12.44
CA VAL A 883 -4.82 -7.90 -13.22
C VAL A 883 -4.30 -9.29 -13.65
N ASP A 884 -4.32 -9.48 -14.95
CA ASP A 884 -3.65 -10.62 -15.62
C ASP A 884 -4.23 -11.95 -15.13
N ASP A 885 -5.52 -11.90 -14.66
CA ASP A 885 -6.17 -13.11 -14.11
C ASP A 885 -5.31 -13.74 -13.00
N ARG A 886 -4.56 -12.88 -12.27
CA ARG A 886 -3.69 -13.41 -11.19
C ARG A 886 -4.01 -12.69 -9.88
N VAL A 887 -4.36 -11.43 -10.08
CA VAL A 887 -4.57 -10.70 -8.81
C VAL A 887 -5.89 -9.91 -8.93
N VAL A 888 -6.63 -9.91 -7.77
CA VAL A 888 -7.90 -9.16 -7.72
C VAL A 888 -7.83 -8.15 -6.56
N LEU A 889 -8.17 -6.87 -6.86
CA LEU A 889 -8.41 -5.86 -5.83
C LEU A 889 -9.90 -5.53 -5.77
N ILE A 890 -10.49 -5.74 -4.56
CA ILE A 890 -11.96 -5.59 -4.50
C ILE A 890 -12.32 -4.99 -3.13
N GLY A 891 -13.28 -3.99 -3.10
CA GLY A 891 -13.71 -3.41 -1.81
C GLY A 891 -14.67 -2.25 -2.04
N SER A 892 -14.43 -1.15 -1.28
CA SER A 892 -15.44 -0.06 -1.29
C SER A 892 -14.85 1.19 -1.94
N ALA A 893 -13.56 1.13 -2.35
CA ALA A 893 -12.91 2.42 -2.71
C ALA A 893 -13.13 2.71 -4.19
N ASN A 894 -13.74 3.89 -4.42
CA ASN A 894 -13.87 4.43 -5.79
C ASN A 894 -12.54 5.01 -6.29
N ILE A 895 -12.43 5.03 -7.65
CA ILE A 895 -11.25 5.74 -8.18
C ILE A 895 -11.56 7.25 -8.23
N ASN A 896 -11.28 7.96 -7.13
CA ASN A 896 -11.33 9.42 -6.89
C ASN A 896 -10.56 9.76 -5.60
N ASP A 897 -10.23 10.96 -5.39
CA ASP A 897 -9.41 11.38 -4.23
C ASP A 897 -10.15 11.12 -2.91
N ARG A 898 -11.54 11.16 -3.06
CA ARG A 898 -12.31 10.92 -1.82
C ARG A 898 -12.03 9.53 -1.24
N SER A 899 -11.83 8.60 -2.09
CA SER A 899 -11.64 7.21 -1.59
C SER A 899 -10.14 6.89 -1.43
N LEU A 900 -9.22 7.56 -2.25
CA LEU A 900 -7.86 6.98 -2.36
C LEU A 900 -6.86 7.82 -1.59
N SER A 901 -7.28 9.03 -1.04
CA SER A 901 -6.29 9.95 -0.41
C SER A 901 -5.96 9.46 1.01
N GLY A 902 -6.96 8.74 1.58
CA GLY A 902 -6.72 8.21 2.94
C GLY A 902 -7.23 9.18 4.02
N ASN A 903 -7.12 10.47 3.74
CA ASN A 903 -7.50 11.43 4.81
C ASN A 903 -8.88 12.01 4.55
N ARG A 904 -9.69 11.36 3.64
CA ARG A 904 -11.09 11.78 3.43
C ARG A 904 -12.03 10.65 3.84
N ASP A 905 -12.75 9.87 2.81
CA ASP A 905 -13.62 8.76 3.25
C ASP A 905 -12.78 7.56 3.73
N SER A 906 -13.33 6.98 4.84
CA SER A 906 -12.70 5.70 5.20
C SER A 906 -13.20 4.56 4.28
N GLU A 907 -12.17 3.72 3.75
CA GLU A 907 -12.48 2.63 2.81
C GLU A 907 -11.71 1.36 3.20
N ILE A 908 -12.21 0.23 2.62
CA ILE A 908 -11.46 -1.01 2.86
C ILE A 908 -11.54 -1.88 1.60
N CYS A 909 -10.35 -2.50 1.26
CA CYS A 909 -10.30 -3.44 0.12
C CYS A 909 -9.44 -4.66 0.47
N ALA A 910 -9.58 -5.66 -0.44
CA ALA A 910 -8.71 -6.85 -0.31
C ALA A 910 -7.94 -7.07 -1.61
N VAL A 911 -6.58 -7.24 -1.38
CA VAL A 911 -5.77 -7.73 -2.52
C VAL A 911 -5.69 -9.27 -2.46
N ILE A 912 -6.14 -9.90 -3.56
CA ILE A 912 -6.27 -11.37 -3.50
C ILE A 912 -5.34 -12.00 -4.56
N GLU A 913 -4.48 -12.90 -4.04
CA GLU A 913 -3.66 -13.77 -4.92
C GLU A 913 -3.94 -15.25 -4.63
N ASP A 914 -4.43 -15.87 -5.67
CA ASP A 914 -4.81 -17.29 -5.49
C ASP A 914 -3.64 -18.20 -5.93
N LYS A 915 -3.27 -19.12 -5.05
CA LYS A 915 -2.10 -19.99 -5.34
C LYS A 915 -2.51 -21.18 -6.21
N LYS A 916 -3.86 -21.38 -6.16
CA LYS A 916 -4.31 -22.43 -7.10
C LYS A 916 -4.37 -21.88 -8.53
N LEU A 917 -3.44 -22.51 -9.35
CA LEU A 917 -3.34 -22.02 -10.75
C LEU A 917 -4.01 -23.02 -11.70
N ILE A 918 -4.71 -22.41 -12.66
CA ILE A 918 -5.35 -23.29 -13.65
C ILE A 918 -4.82 -22.93 -15.05
N PRO A 919 -4.67 -24.01 -15.84
CA PRO A 919 -4.20 -23.73 -17.21
C PRO A 919 -5.16 -22.80 -17.96
N SER A 920 -4.61 -21.81 -18.63
CA SER A 920 -5.35 -20.82 -19.44
C SER A 920 -4.47 -20.33 -20.59
N GLN A 921 -4.99 -19.24 -21.20
CA GLN A 921 -4.20 -18.68 -22.31
C GLN A 921 -4.21 -17.15 -22.24
N MET A 922 -3.09 -16.56 -22.77
CA MET A 922 -2.98 -15.11 -22.95
C MET A 922 -2.40 -14.83 -24.34
N ASN A 923 -3.40 -14.48 -25.19
CA ASN A 923 -3.07 -14.26 -26.61
C ASN A 923 -2.55 -15.53 -27.28
N GLY A 924 -3.20 -16.59 -26.88
CA GLY A 924 -2.91 -17.85 -27.60
C GLY A 924 -1.71 -18.59 -26.96
N ILE A 925 -1.09 -17.85 -25.96
CA ILE A 925 0.09 -18.50 -25.35
C ILE A 925 -0.34 -19.12 -24.01
N GLU A 926 0.19 -20.33 -23.83
CA GLU A 926 -0.16 -21.00 -22.56
C GLU A 926 0.21 -20.12 -21.35
N PHE A 927 -0.75 -20.05 -20.49
CA PHE A 927 -0.60 -19.18 -19.32
C PHE A 927 -1.32 -19.82 -18.12
N TYR A 928 -0.75 -19.57 -16.93
CA TYR A 928 -1.44 -20.09 -15.73
C TYR A 928 -2.12 -18.93 -14.99
N SER A 929 -3.46 -19.12 -14.99
CA SER A 929 -4.24 -18.09 -14.28
C SER A 929 -4.60 -18.57 -12.86
N SER A 930 -4.69 -17.48 -12.03
CA SER A 930 -5.26 -17.89 -10.71
C SER A 930 -6.75 -18.23 -10.84
N GLU A 931 -7.11 -19.33 -10.20
CA GLU A 931 -8.49 -19.83 -10.37
C GLU A 931 -9.50 -18.76 -9.95
N PHE A 932 -9.24 -18.11 -8.81
CA PHE A 932 -10.22 -17.12 -8.31
C PHE A 932 -10.37 -15.97 -9.31
N ALA A 933 -9.25 -15.33 -9.73
CA ALA A 933 -9.33 -14.18 -10.66
C ALA A 933 -9.96 -14.60 -12.00
N PHE A 934 -9.56 -15.79 -12.50
CA PHE A 934 -10.09 -16.25 -13.80
C PHE A 934 -11.60 -16.47 -13.72
N LYS A 935 -12.07 -17.13 -12.68
CA LYS A 935 -13.52 -17.45 -12.60
C LYS A 935 -14.34 -16.18 -12.38
N LEU A 936 -13.79 -15.32 -11.51
CA LEU A 936 -14.52 -14.05 -11.31
C LEU A 936 -14.64 -13.28 -12.63
N ARG A 937 -13.54 -13.11 -13.36
CA ARG A 937 -13.61 -12.38 -14.65
C ARG A 937 -14.56 -13.07 -15.63
N GLU A 938 -14.49 -14.33 -15.70
CA GLU A 938 -15.34 -15.05 -16.67
C GLU A 938 -16.82 -14.89 -16.32
N ARG A 939 -17.15 -15.00 -15.05
CA ARG A 939 -18.58 -14.85 -14.67
C ARG A 939 -19.07 -13.43 -14.97
N LEU A 940 -18.19 -12.45 -14.74
CA LEU A 940 -18.61 -11.07 -15.03
C LEU A 940 -18.79 -10.87 -16.55
N TRP A 941 -17.84 -11.43 -17.29
CA TRP A 941 -17.94 -11.21 -18.74
C TRP A 941 -19.12 -11.99 -19.33
N ASN A 942 -19.36 -13.12 -18.77
CA ASN A 942 -20.55 -13.85 -19.26
C ASN A 942 -21.84 -13.06 -18.99
N LEU A 943 -21.86 -12.51 -17.80
CA LEU A 943 -23.06 -11.73 -17.47
C LEU A 943 -23.19 -10.50 -18.38
N HIS A 944 -22.10 -9.76 -18.60
CA HIS A 944 -22.17 -8.51 -19.38
C HIS A 944 -22.41 -8.80 -20.86
N LEU A 945 -21.92 -9.97 -21.29
CA LEU A 945 -22.02 -10.24 -22.74
C LEU A 945 -23.28 -11.06 -23.02
N GLY A 946 -24.01 -11.47 -21.90
CA GLY A 946 -25.31 -12.15 -22.07
C GLY A 946 -25.15 -13.63 -22.42
N TYR A 947 -23.97 -14.28 -21.94
CA TYR A 947 -23.84 -15.73 -22.17
C TYR A 947 -24.52 -16.52 -21.03
N LYS A 948 -25.46 -17.47 -21.40
CA LYS A 948 -26.02 -18.38 -20.37
C LYS A 948 -25.08 -19.58 -20.14
N LYS A 949 -24.95 -20.11 -18.81
CA LYS A 949 -24.10 -21.20 -18.27
C LYS A 949 -24.10 -22.41 -19.21
N ASN A 950 -24.29 -22.20 -20.73
CA ASN A 950 -24.13 -23.34 -21.65
C ASN A 950 -24.29 -22.89 -23.11
N ASN A 951 -24.21 -21.53 -23.34
CA ASN A 951 -24.33 -21.09 -24.74
C ASN A 951 -23.22 -20.11 -25.07
N ILE A 952 -21.92 -20.63 -24.96
CA ILE A 952 -20.82 -19.76 -25.45
C ILE A 952 -20.85 -19.73 -26.98
N HIS A 953 -20.97 -18.55 -27.50
CA HIS A 953 -20.85 -18.50 -28.97
C HIS A 953 -19.70 -19.40 -29.47
N PRO A 954 -19.97 -20.44 -30.29
CA PRO A 954 -19.04 -21.47 -30.78
C PRO A 954 -17.78 -20.85 -31.40
N LEU A 955 -17.73 -19.44 -31.63
CA LEU A 955 -16.59 -18.97 -32.46
C LEU A 955 -15.71 -18.05 -31.62
N VAL A 956 -16.09 -17.65 -30.20
CA VAL A 956 -15.18 -16.76 -29.45
C VAL A 956 -15.14 -17.23 -28.00
N SER A 957 -13.92 -17.74 -27.65
CA SER A 957 -13.70 -18.13 -26.24
C SER A 957 -13.18 -16.93 -25.43
N ILE A 958 -14.01 -16.51 -24.36
CA ILE A 958 -13.61 -15.34 -23.53
C ILE A 958 -12.58 -15.76 -22.48
N SER A 959 -12.16 -17.04 -22.59
CA SER A 959 -11.15 -17.55 -21.65
C SER A 959 -9.80 -16.84 -21.84
N ASP A 960 -9.53 -16.38 -23.11
CA ASP A 960 -8.31 -15.59 -23.33
C ASP A 960 -8.69 -14.09 -23.46
N PRO A 961 -8.39 -13.32 -22.48
CA PRO A 961 -8.91 -11.95 -22.39
C PRO A 961 -8.17 -10.99 -23.34
N VAL A 962 -7.01 -11.45 -23.85
CA VAL A 962 -6.28 -10.42 -24.64
C VAL A 962 -6.20 -10.89 -26.10
N ALA A 963 -6.85 -12.03 -26.38
CA ALA A 963 -6.84 -12.48 -27.78
C ALA A 963 -7.61 -11.47 -28.65
N PRO A 964 -7.08 -11.23 -29.87
CA PRO A 964 -7.75 -10.28 -30.77
C PRO A 964 -9.23 -10.66 -31.00
N SER A 965 -9.49 -12.00 -31.09
CA SER A 965 -10.90 -12.41 -31.32
C SER A 965 -11.80 -11.98 -30.15
N THR A 966 -11.29 -12.17 -28.90
CA THR A 966 -12.10 -11.77 -27.72
C THR A 966 -12.23 -10.25 -27.65
N TYR A 967 -11.12 -9.60 -27.84
CA TYR A 967 -11.11 -8.14 -27.71
C TYR A 967 -12.04 -7.50 -28.75
N PHE A 968 -11.99 -7.98 -30.01
CA PHE A 968 -12.83 -7.37 -31.07
C PHE A 968 -14.30 -7.72 -30.83
N TYR A 969 -14.48 -8.95 -30.41
CA TYR A 969 -15.90 -9.28 -30.10
C TYR A 969 -16.45 -8.35 -29.02
N TRP A 970 -15.70 -8.22 -27.91
CA TRP A 970 -16.10 -7.29 -26.83
C TRP A 970 -16.43 -5.90 -27.38
N LYS A 971 -15.65 -5.33 -28.24
CA LYS A 971 -15.85 -3.95 -28.77
C LYS A 971 -17.03 -3.91 -29.75
N ASN A 972 -17.07 -4.94 -30.59
CA ASN A 972 -18.12 -4.90 -31.63
C ASN A 972 -19.51 -5.09 -31.01
N LEU A 973 -19.54 -6.02 -30.06
CA LEU A 973 -20.85 -6.20 -29.41
C LEU A 973 -21.29 -4.91 -28.70
N SER A 974 -20.35 -4.35 -27.92
CA SER A 974 -20.75 -3.09 -27.24
C SER A 974 -21.17 -2.02 -28.24
N LEU A 975 -20.46 -1.88 -29.35
CA LEU A 975 -20.80 -0.85 -30.37
C LEU A 975 -22.17 -1.17 -31.00
N TYR A 976 -22.32 -2.46 -31.30
CA TYR A 976 -23.59 -2.85 -31.93
C TYR A 976 -24.76 -2.53 -30.99
N ASN A 977 -24.66 -2.95 -29.70
CA ASN A 977 -25.75 -2.59 -28.76
C ASN A 977 -25.96 -1.08 -28.69
N THR A 978 -24.88 -0.33 -28.68
CA THR A 978 -24.97 1.15 -28.58
C THR A 978 -25.75 1.72 -29.77
N MET A 979 -25.47 1.18 -30.96
CA MET A 979 -26.14 1.74 -32.17
C MET A 979 -27.65 1.46 -32.12
N ILE A 980 -27.99 0.32 -31.62
CA ILE A 980 -29.44 0.00 -31.56
C ILE A 980 -30.12 0.91 -30.54
N TYR A 981 -29.46 1.03 -29.31
CA TYR A 981 -30.11 1.89 -28.31
C TYR A 981 -30.20 3.34 -28.80
N GLN A 982 -29.20 3.81 -29.54
CA GLN A 982 -29.22 5.21 -30.02
C GLN A 982 -30.29 5.41 -31.09
N GLU A 983 -30.42 4.36 -31.87
CA GLU A 983 -31.43 4.49 -32.94
C GLU A 983 -32.86 4.48 -32.37
N ILE A 984 -33.11 3.75 -31.37
CA ILE A 984 -34.50 3.54 -30.91
C ILE A 984 -34.85 4.63 -29.90
N PHE A 985 -33.83 4.95 -29.00
CA PHE A 985 -34.25 5.75 -27.83
C PHE A 985 -33.84 7.22 -28.05
N LYS A 986 -33.17 7.53 -29.14
CA LYS A 986 -32.81 8.91 -29.53
C LYS A 986 -32.53 9.78 -28.30
N GLN A 987 -33.25 10.95 -28.06
CA GLN A 987 -32.87 11.89 -27.00
C GLN A 987 -33.48 11.45 -25.66
N VAL A 988 -34.06 10.22 -25.66
CA VAL A 988 -34.58 9.68 -24.39
C VAL A 988 -33.43 9.17 -23.52
N ILE A 989 -32.32 8.91 -24.14
CA ILE A 989 -31.15 8.52 -23.33
C ILE A 989 -30.11 9.65 -23.41
N PRO A 990 -29.44 9.85 -22.31
CA PRO A 990 -28.50 10.99 -22.25
C PRO A 990 -27.28 10.75 -23.16
N GLU A 991 -26.97 9.55 -23.50
CA GLU A 991 -25.79 9.20 -24.31
C GLU A 991 -25.87 9.87 -25.68
N ASN A 992 -27.11 10.21 -26.09
CA ASN A 992 -27.27 10.80 -27.44
C ASN A 992 -27.31 12.32 -27.36
N CYS A 993 -27.12 12.80 -26.18
CA CYS A 993 -27.30 14.25 -26.07
C CYS A 993 -25.93 14.94 -25.89
N THR A 994 -25.68 15.92 -26.74
CA THR A 994 -24.43 16.69 -26.60
C THR A 994 -24.63 17.88 -25.66
N LYS A 995 -25.91 18.31 -25.47
CA LYS A 995 -26.30 19.31 -24.46
C LYS A 995 -27.42 18.75 -23.56
N ILE A 996 -27.37 19.30 -22.34
CA ILE A 996 -28.37 18.79 -21.39
C ILE A 996 -29.77 19.20 -21.86
N SER A 997 -29.94 20.31 -22.60
CA SER A 997 -31.27 20.78 -23.07
C SER A 997 -31.89 19.81 -24.07
N GLN A 998 -31.06 18.89 -24.66
CA GLN A 998 -31.57 17.90 -25.63
C GLN A 998 -32.17 16.69 -24.91
N TYR A 999 -31.78 16.49 -23.72
CA TYR A 999 -32.14 15.27 -23.00
C TYR A 999 -33.63 15.31 -22.64
N LYS A 1000 -34.38 14.30 -23.25
CA LYS A 1000 -35.83 14.18 -22.95
C LYS A 1000 -36.09 12.94 -22.10
N ARG A 1001 -35.90 13.06 -20.75
CA ARG A 1001 -35.93 11.89 -19.84
C ARG A 1001 -37.31 11.23 -19.87
N ASN A 1002 -38.45 11.99 -20.10
CA ASN A 1002 -39.80 11.37 -19.98
C ASN A 1002 -40.34 10.99 -21.37
N GLY A 1003 -39.37 10.91 -22.34
CA GLY A 1003 -39.85 10.47 -23.68
C GLY A 1003 -40.40 9.04 -23.65
N VAL A 1004 -41.59 8.81 -24.42
CA VAL A 1004 -42.25 7.48 -24.43
C VAL A 1004 -41.95 6.79 -25.77
N ILE A 1005 -41.54 5.52 -25.60
CA ILE A 1005 -41.31 4.73 -26.83
C ILE A 1005 -42.32 3.58 -26.85
N ARG A 1006 -43.07 3.50 -28.00
CA ARG A 1006 -44.08 2.41 -28.09
C ARG A 1006 -43.43 1.12 -28.60
N ALA A 1007 -43.94 0.04 -28.08
CA ALA A 1007 -43.37 -1.27 -28.46
C ALA A 1007 -43.95 -1.72 -29.80
N THR A 1008 -43.60 -1.15 -30.89
CA THR A 1008 -44.02 -1.62 -32.22
C THR A 1008 -43.20 -2.85 -32.64
N ASN A 1009 -43.68 -3.63 -33.65
CA ASN A 1009 -42.96 -4.83 -34.12
C ASN A 1009 -41.53 -4.48 -34.59
N GLU A 1010 -41.42 -3.30 -35.23
CA GLU A 1010 -40.09 -2.90 -35.71
C GLU A 1010 -39.13 -2.62 -34.54
N VAL A 1011 -39.59 -1.93 -33.53
CA VAL A 1011 -38.75 -1.61 -32.36
C VAL A 1011 -38.36 -2.91 -31.63
N MET A 1012 -39.30 -3.79 -31.49
CA MET A 1012 -39.01 -5.03 -30.75
C MET A 1012 -38.02 -5.90 -31.53
N GLU A 1013 -38.20 -5.97 -32.84
CA GLU A 1013 -37.24 -6.77 -33.65
C GLU A 1013 -35.81 -6.26 -33.49
N LYS A 1014 -35.69 -4.95 -33.44
CA LYS A 1014 -34.31 -4.40 -33.30
C LYS A 1014 -33.77 -4.63 -31.89
N LEU A 1015 -34.61 -4.33 -30.88
CA LEU A 1015 -34.11 -4.47 -29.50
C LEU A 1015 -33.79 -5.93 -29.19
N ASN A 1016 -34.53 -6.88 -29.76
CA ASN A 1016 -34.27 -8.32 -29.51
C ASN A 1016 -32.92 -8.75 -30.09
N GLN A 1017 -32.38 -7.90 -30.89
CA GLN A 1017 -31.04 -8.22 -31.46
C GLN A 1017 -29.93 -7.89 -30.48
N THR A 1018 -30.25 -7.01 -29.50
CA THR A 1018 -29.17 -6.72 -28.52
C THR A 1018 -28.83 -7.97 -27.69
N LYS A 1019 -27.57 -8.08 -27.37
CA LYS A 1019 -27.10 -9.18 -26.51
C LYS A 1019 -26.36 -8.61 -25.29
N GLY A 1020 -26.67 -9.24 -24.14
CA GLY A 1020 -25.99 -8.78 -22.91
C GLY A 1020 -26.35 -7.33 -22.57
N TYR A 1021 -25.42 -6.71 -21.77
CA TYR A 1021 -25.82 -5.38 -21.27
C TYR A 1021 -24.75 -4.35 -21.60
N LEU A 1022 -23.71 -4.80 -22.34
CA LEU A 1022 -22.54 -3.93 -22.53
C LEU A 1022 -22.81 -2.93 -23.65
N ILE A 1023 -22.56 -1.60 -23.40
CA ILE A 1023 -22.60 -0.55 -24.43
C ILE A 1023 -21.32 0.29 -24.31
N ASP A 1024 -21.03 1.03 -25.41
CA ASP A 1024 -19.89 1.97 -25.33
C ASP A 1024 -20.19 3.11 -24.34
N PHE A 1025 -19.12 3.46 -23.63
CA PHE A 1025 -19.29 4.65 -22.78
C PHE A 1025 -19.38 5.90 -23.66
N PRO A 1026 -20.42 6.80 -23.39
CA PRO A 1026 -20.68 7.96 -24.25
C PRO A 1026 -19.65 9.08 -24.04
N LEU A 1027 -18.56 9.17 -24.88
CA LEU A 1027 -17.42 10.09 -24.67
C LEU A 1027 -17.81 11.52 -25.06
N TYR A 1028 -18.99 11.60 -25.74
CA TYR A 1028 -19.30 12.98 -26.18
C TYR A 1028 -20.59 13.47 -25.52
N MET A 1029 -20.95 12.73 -24.47
CA MET A 1029 -22.16 13.15 -23.75
C MET A 1029 -21.95 14.52 -23.10
N LEU A 1030 -22.83 15.49 -23.34
CA LEU A 1030 -22.92 16.85 -22.76
C LEU A 1030 -21.64 17.64 -23.02
N HIS A 1031 -20.85 17.30 -24.08
CA HIS A 1031 -19.51 17.94 -24.26
C HIS A 1031 -19.67 19.37 -24.76
N GLU A 1032 -20.92 19.79 -25.32
CA GLU A 1032 -21.10 21.19 -25.78
C GLU A 1032 -21.56 22.08 -24.62
N ASP A 1033 -21.96 21.48 -23.46
CA ASP A 1033 -22.32 22.32 -22.30
C ASP A 1033 -21.07 22.95 -21.66
N ASN A 1034 -21.25 24.23 -21.27
CA ASN A 1034 -20.12 24.87 -20.56
C ASN A 1034 -19.76 24.10 -19.28
N ASP A 1035 -18.42 24.17 -19.05
CA ASP A 1035 -17.96 23.57 -17.77
C ASP A 1035 -18.65 24.25 -16.57
N PRO A 1036 -19.56 23.41 -15.97
CA PRO A 1036 -20.33 23.96 -14.84
C PRO A 1036 -19.43 24.60 -13.79
N SER A 1037 -18.11 24.37 -13.83
CA SER A 1037 -17.16 24.94 -12.86
C SER A 1037 -16.88 26.41 -13.16
N THR A 1038 -17.25 26.96 -14.35
CA THR A 1038 -16.97 28.33 -14.82
C THR A 1038 -18.09 29.27 -14.35
N VAL A 1039 -19.20 28.81 -13.74
CA VAL A 1039 -20.40 29.60 -13.39
C VAL A 1039 -20.48 29.77 -11.88
N TYR A 1040 -19.50 29.28 -11.02
CA TYR A 1040 -19.72 29.50 -9.56
C TYR A 1040 -18.36 29.76 -8.91
N SER A 1041 -17.96 31.04 -8.56
CA SER A 1041 -16.79 31.68 -7.91
C SER A 1041 -16.58 31.16 -6.49
N ASP A 1042 -17.59 30.16 -5.85
CA ASP A 1042 -17.36 29.55 -4.52
C ASP A 1042 -17.04 28.06 -4.66
N LEU A 1043 -16.37 27.44 -5.75
CA LEU A 1043 -16.29 26.14 -6.45
C LEU A 1043 -15.09 25.34 -5.93
N ILE A 1044 -14.31 25.90 -5.04
CA ILE A 1044 -13.11 25.12 -4.63
C ILE A 1044 -13.52 24.15 -3.51
N THR A 1045 -14.57 24.52 -2.61
CA THR A 1045 -15.08 23.63 -1.55
C THR A 1045 -16.04 22.57 -2.13
N LYS A 1046 -16.76 22.81 -3.20
CA LYS A 1046 -17.69 21.86 -3.86
C LYS A 1046 -16.94 20.93 -4.82
N ILE A 1047 -15.79 21.42 -5.34
CA ILE A 1047 -14.96 20.60 -6.27
C ILE A 1047 -14.15 19.58 -5.45
N LYS A 1048 -13.68 20.02 -4.25
CA LYS A 1048 -12.93 19.08 -3.37
C LYS A 1048 -13.87 18.06 -2.74
N ILE A 1049 -15.17 18.43 -2.57
CA ILE A 1049 -16.18 17.51 -2.00
C ILE A 1049 -16.56 16.46 -3.05
N PHE A 1050 -16.38 16.83 -4.27
CA PHE A 1050 -16.91 15.89 -5.29
C PHE A 1050 -15.76 15.11 -5.93
N LEU A 1051 -14.55 15.70 -5.86
CA LEU A 1051 -13.36 14.98 -6.37
C LEU A 1051 -12.87 13.96 -5.35
#